data_AF-A0A383V7E9-F1
#
_entry.id   AF-A0A383V7E9-F1
#
_cell.length_a   1.000
_cell.length_b   1.000
_cell.length_c   1.000
_cell.angle_alpha   90.00
_cell.angle_beta   90.00
_cell.angle_gamma   90.00
#
_symmetry.space_group_name_H-M   'P 1'
#
loop_
_entity.id
_entity.type
_entity.pdbx_description
1 polymer ?
#
loop_
_entity_poly.entity_id
_entity_poly.type
_entity_poly.pdbx_seq_one_letter_code
_entity_poly.pdbx_strand_id
1 'polypeptide(L)'
;SLLADVGARLWRVRQAACASLTDLLAGRRWPQLAPHMEQLWVMGLRAADDVKESVRGAAGGLVRSLRGLSLRLMDAAQSPAADVAGCCSVVLPLLAGSQGLGSSVPELRGVAADVLCSGIKSAGSAQVLPVLPSVVPVLLEALSGMEDARLNYVEQHAESIGLDADQLAAARLAAARSSSITEALDAASRALTGPAAVEMAPALADLVRRGVGLSSKVGAASFMRGLAARLGQKLKPAAPTLLKPLVAGVARESSAPVKRAYAAAAAAVAARCCGDKRRDKFVSDAVASYGAVEVQLQPWRPGGDAAAAAAAPLAVDEPSGGGEDAARQAGGLLLRELLRESSDTFNAYAAQVLPVAFVASHDEVAAVASAWAAVWSQGCPSEPAALRLHAAELAGLLAGGLGSSAWPRKRAAAKALSALAEVAPDQLGPYSPALAQLLLAEASGGRLWEGKEGLMACLGGLGAACAATLVQQPGVDVLLGGLLSAAARKKTSYRAAALAAMQKVLVALLPLTCATTTPAVVDGSAVWGTVSPPLLDALQQHLAAASAPAPAAKAEAAAGAAEPADEVKPLPLPETCSCLGAAWKLTPDAARAAAAPLLVKLLSGLMAAAGLSWTNWLAVVTLAQVVVEAAAPAGSSAAAAGGSVPAAACVPLAGGLVHVIQHNTISQLRGKCLEVLVQLLQTFEGDAEASLAFLSADVDASNISGAGGESAATGGGAGSSSLSSAVACCMATVASQDPSAAHTALAGRATAVLQRLNNT
;
A
#
# COMPACT_ATOMS: atom_id res chain seq x y z
N SER A 1 24.10 70.21 -8.80
CA SER A 1 23.63 69.92 -7.44
C SER A 1 24.09 68.51 -7.10
N LEU A 2 24.40 68.22 -5.83
CA LEU A 2 25.15 67.03 -5.39
C LEU A 2 24.66 65.69 -6.00
N LEU A 3 23.36 65.51 -6.25
CA LEU A 3 22.81 64.31 -6.90
C LEU A 3 23.37 64.06 -8.31
N ALA A 4 23.55 65.10 -9.11
CA ALA A 4 24.17 64.98 -10.44
C ALA A 4 25.66 64.61 -10.32
N ASP A 5 26.32 65.13 -9.29
CA ASP A 5 27.75 64.93 -9.04
C ASP A 5 28.07 63.48 -8.62
N VAL A 6 27.10 62.76 -8.04
CA VAL A 6 27.21 61.31 -7.79
C VAL A 6 27.35 60.51 -9.09
N GLY A 7 26.84 61.05 -10.21
CA GLY A 7 26.96 60.45 -11.55
C GLY A 7 28.10 61.02 -12.39
N ALA A 8 28.95 61.89 -11.83
CA ALA A 8 29.96 62.61 -12.59
C ALA A 8 31.04 61.68 -13.19
N ARG A 9 31.64 62.12 -14.30
CA ARG A 9 32.71 61.37 -14.97
C ARG A 9 33.93 61.14 -14.07
N LEU A 10 34.28 62.13 -13.23
CA LEU A 10 35.44 62.07 -12.35
C LEU A 10 35.08 61.36 -11.03
N TRP A 11 35.79 60.28 -10.70
CA TRP A 11 35.55 59.50 -9.47
C TRP A 11 35.71 60.33 -8.18
N ARG A 12 36.61 61.31 -8.16
CA ARG A 12 36.80 62.22 -7.01
C ARG A 12 35.56 63.05 -6.70
N VAL A 13 34.87 63.48 -7.77
CA VAL A 13 33.64 64.26 -7.66
C VAL A 13 32.52 63.37 -7.12
N ARG A 14 32.39 62.13 -7.62
CA ARG A 14 31.43 61.15 -7.10
C ARG A 14 31.67 60.86 -5.62
N GLN A 15 32.93 60.60 -5.23
CA GLN A 15 33.30 60.35 -3.83
C GLN A 15 32.94 61.52 -2.92
N ALA A 16 33.31 62.75 -3.29
CA ALA A 16 32.99 63.95 -2.52
C ALA A 16 31.47 64.16 -2.43
N ALA A 17 30.74 63.96 -3.54
CA ALA A 17 29.29 64.09 -3.57
C ALA A 17 28.60 63.10 -2.63
N CYS A 18 29.02 61.83 -2.60
CA CYS A 18 28.48 60.84 -1.67
C CYS A 18 28.72 61.22 -0.21
N ALA A 19 29.93 61.69 0.13
CA ALA A 19 30.26 62.15 1.49
C ALA A 19 29.40 63.36 1.88
N SER A 20 29.35 64.39 1.04
CA SER A 20 28.55 65.60 1.31
C SER A 20 27.05 65.32 1.41
N LEU A 21 26.51 64.39 0.61
CA LEU A 21 25.11 63.96 0.74
C LEU A 21 24.85 63.25 2.07
N THR A 22 25.80 62.43 2.53
CA THR A 22 25.69 61.74 3.83
C THR A 22 25.49 62.74 4.97
N ASP A 23 26.29 63.81 4.99
CA ASP A 23 26.20 64.87 6.00
C ASP A 23 24.90 65.68 5.86
N LEU A 24 24.46 65.95 4.62
CA LEU A 24 23.27 66.76 4.33
C LEU A 24 21.95 66.11 4.77
N LEU A 25 21.90 64.77 4.73
CA LEU A 25 20.69 63.98 5.03
C LEU A 25 20.34 63.94 6.52
N ALA A 26 21.30 64.23 7.40
CA ALA A 26 21.08 64.21 8.84
C ALA A 26 19.95 65.19 9.27
N GLY A 27 18.98 64.69 10.03
CA GLY A 27 17.89 65.49 10.61
C GLY A 27 16.78 65.93 9.64
N ARG A 28 16.83 65.55 8.36
CA ARG A 28 15.82 65.95 7.37
C ARG A 28 14.46 65.27 7.58
N ARG A 29 13.37 65.95 7.24
CA ARG A 29 11.99 65.42 7.33
C ARG A 29 11.43 65.10 5.94
N TRP A 30 10.36 64.30 5.89
CA TRP A 30 9.77 63.84 4.63
C TRP A 30 9.45 64.97 3.63
N PRO A 31 8.82 66.11 3.99
CA PRO A 31 8.51 67.15 3.02
C PRO A 31 9.74 67.74 2.29
N GLN A 32 10.90 67.71 2.94
CA GLN A 32 12.17 68.19 2.37
C GLN A 32 12.81 67.15 1.44
N LEU A 33 12.52 65.87 1.66
CA LEU A 33 13.16 64.75 0.96
C LEU A 33 12.28 64.15 -0.13
N ALA A 34 10.96 64.27 -0.03
CA ALA A 34 10.00 63.65 -0.94
C ALA A 34 10.34 63.86 -2.43
N PRO A 35 10.74 65.07 -2.90
CA PRO A 35 11.08 65.28 -4.31
C PRO A 35 12.37 64.59 -4.77
N HIS A 36 13.21 64.16 -3.84
CA HIS A 36 14.57 63.68 -4.10
C HIS A 36 14.81 62.24 -3.63
N MET A 37 13.90 61.64 -2.85
CA MET A 37 14.10 60.35 -2.19
C MET A 37 14.42 59.23 -3.18
N GLU A 38 13.68 59.15 -4.29
CA GLU A 38 13.91 58.15 -5.33
C GLU A 38 15.32 58.31 -5.93
N GLN A 39 15.66 59.52 -6.38
CA GLN A 39 16.98 59.79 -6.97
C GLN A 39 18.13 59.57 -5.99
N LEU A 40 17.93 59.88 -4.70
CA LEU A 40 18.92 59.62 -3.65
C LEU A 40 19.24 58.13 -3.54
N TRP A 41 18.22 57.27 -3.52
CA TRP A 41 18.41 55.83 -3.50
C TRP A 41 19.02 55.31 -4.80
N VAL A 42 18.50 55.71 -5.97
CA VAL A 42 19.03 55.31 -7.28
C VAL A 42 20.51 55.65 -7.42
N MET A 43 20.88 56.88 -7.12
CA MET A 43 22.27 57.35 -7.24
C MET A 43 23.16 56.75 -6.15
N GLY A 44 22.64 56.58 -4.93
CA GLY A 44 23.37 55.93 -3.83
C GLY A 44 23.72 54.48 -4.13
N LEU A 45 22.76 53.68 -4.61
CA LEU A 45 22.98 52.28 -4.99
C LEU A 45 23.93 52.17 -6.18
N ARG A 46 23.79 53.05 -7.18
CA ARG A 46 24.70 53.10 -8.32
C ARG A 46 26.14 53.41 -7.90
N ALA A 47 26.34 54.34 -6.97
CA ALA A 47 27.68 54.68 -6.47
C ALA A 47 28.25 53.59 -5.53
N ALA A 48 27.40 52.79 -4.90
CA ALA A 48 27.84 51.65 -4.10
C ALA A 48 28.41 50.51 -4.98
N ASP A 49 28.02 50.44 -6.25
CA ASP A 49 28.60 49.56 -7.28
C ASP A 49 29.64 50.28 -8.17
N ASP A 50 30.24 51.36 -7.69
CA ASP A 50 31.25 52.08 -8.47
C ASP A 50 32.50 51.22 -8.70
N VAL A 51 33.16 51.38 -9.85
CA VAL A 51 34.43 50.70 -10.16
C VAL A 51 35.55 51.02 -9.14
N LYS A 52 35.53 52.21 -8.54
CA LYS A 52 36.57 52.70 -7.62
C LYS A 52 36.18 52.42 -6.16
N GLU A 53 37.01 51.66 -5.45
CA GLU A 53 36.85 51.31 -4.03
C GLU A 53 36.59 52.52 -3.12
N SER A 54 37.31 53.63 -3.32
CA SER A 54 37.12 54.83 -2.48
C SER A 54 35.75 55.49 -2.68
N VAL A 55 35.16 55.36 -3.87
CA VAL A 55 33.79 55.81 -4.14
C VAL A 55 32.80 54.84 -3.47
N ARG A 56 33.02 53.52 -3.58
CA ARG A 56 32.19 52.51 -2.88
C ARG A 56 32.17 52.73 -1.37
N GLY A 57 33.33 53.01 -0.76
CA GLY A 57 33.41 53.32 0.67
C GLY A 57 32.59 54.56 1.08
N ALA A 58 32.67 55.65 0.30
CA ALA A 58 31.88 56.85 0.54
C ALA A 58 30.37 56.62 0.30
N ALA A 59 30.02 55.92 -0.77
CA ALA A 59 28.65 55.54 -1.10
C ALA A 59 28.05 54.59 -0.04
N GLY A 60 28.84 53.69 0.55
CA GLY A 60 28.43 52.85 1.67
C GLY A 60 28.06 53.66 2.92
N GLY A 61 28.69 54.83 3.13
CA GLY A 61 28.25 55.82 4.13
C GLY A 61 26.89 56.41 3.80
N LEU A 62 26.72 56.86 2.55
CA LEU A 62 25.47 57.42 2.04
C LEU A 62 24.30 56.43 2.15
N VAL A 63 24.50 55.19 1.70
CA VAL A 63 23.48 54.13 1.73
C VAL A 63 23.09 53.76 3.16
N ARG A 64 24.03 53.71 4.11
CA ARG A 64 23.70 53.51 5.55
C ARG A 64 22.90 54.67 6.13
N SER A 65 23.23 55.90 5.76
CA SER A 65 22.47 57.09 6.16
C SER A 65 21.05 57.06 5.57
N LEU A 66 20.91 56.75 4.27
CA LEU A 66 19.63 56.59 3.60
C LEU A 66 18.78 55.47 4.20
N ARG A 67 19.38 54.34 4.55
CA ARG A 67 18.73 53.24 5.28
C ARG A 67 18.13 53.74 6.59
N GLY A 68 18.95 54.30 7.49
CA GLY A 68 18.48 54.76 8.81
C GLY A 68 17.41 55.84 8.71
N LEU A 69 17.58 56.77 7.77
CA LEU A 69 16.63 57.82 7.47
C LEU A 69 15.29 57.26 6.96
N SER A 70 15.33 56.36 5.99
CA SER A 70 14.13 55.75 5.41
C SER A 70 13.35 54.96 6.45
N LEU A 71 14.03 54.16 7.28
CA LEU A 71 13.39 53.37 8.34
C LEU A 71 12.70 54.24 9.38
N ARG A 72 13.35 55.32 9.84
CA ARG A 72 12.71 56.29 10.75
C ARG A 72 11.50 56.95 10.11
N LEU A 73 11.58 57.30 8.83
CA LEU A 73 10.47 57.95 8.10
C LEU A 73 9.30 57.01 7.82
N MET A 74 9.57 55.70 7.70
CA MET A 74 8.53 54.66 7.53
C MET A 74 8.02 54.11 8.88
N ASP A 75 8.60 54.49 10.02
CA ASP A 75 8.14 54.03 11.32
C ASP A 75 6.93 54.85 11.80
N ALA A 76 5.78 54.17 11.95
CA ALA A 76 4.54 54.78 12.42
C ALA A 76 4.61 55.31 13.86
N ALA A 77 5.57 54.86 14.67
CA ALA A 77 5.81 55.40 16.00
C ALA A 77 6.63 56.69 15.98
N GLN A 78 7.39 56.95 14.90
CA GLN A 78 8.35 58.06 14.84
C GLN A 78 7.99 59.15 13.83
N SER A 79 7.08 58.87 12.90
CA SER A 79 6.72 59.78 11.81
C SER A 79 5.19 59.91 11.64
N PRO A 80 4.70 61.09 11.20
CA PRO A 80 3.28 61.29 10.89
C PRO A 80 2.78 60.31 9.82
N ALA A 81 1.50 59.90 9.89
CA ALA A 81 0.93 58.91 8.98
C ALA A 81 1.07 59.25 7.48
N ALA A 82 0.98 60.54 7.12
CA ALA A 82 1.16 61.01 5.74
C ALA A 82 2.62 60.84 5.26
N ASP A 83 3.59 61.10 6.14
CA ASP A 83 5.01 60.96 5.86
C ASP A 83 5.38 59.49 5.69
N VAL A 84 4.84 58.62 6.56
CA VAL A 84 5.02 57.16 6.47
C VAL A 84 4.47 56.64 5.15
N ALA A 85 3.23 57.00 4.81
CA ALA A 85 2.59 56.56 3.56
C ALA A 85 3.35 57.05 2.32
N GLY A 86 3.79 58.32 2.31
CA GLY A 86 4.59 58.88 1.23
C GLY A 86 5.97 58.24 1.10
N CYS A 87 6.65 57.97 2.22
CA CYS A 87 7.95 57.31 2.20
C CYS A 87 7.81 55.86 1.70
N CYS A 88 6.82 55.12 2.19
CA CYS A 88 6.54 53.75 1.76
C CYS A 88 6.24 53.66 0.26
N SER A 89 5.47 54.59 -0.31
CA SER A 89 5.09 54.57 -1.72
C SER A 89 6.24 54.83 -2.69
N VAL A 90 7.34 55.42 -2.21
CA VAL A 90 8.56 55.65 -3.02
C VAL A 90 9.60 54.57 -2.75
N VAL A 91 9.96 54.35 -1.49
CA VAL A 91 11.13 53.54 -1.13
C VAL A 91 10.87 52.05 -1.33
N LEU A 92 9.70 51.53 -0.92
CA LEU A 92 9.46 50.09 -0.96
C LEU A 92 9.34 49.56 -2.42
N PRO A 93 8.59 50.19 -3.35
CA PRO A 93 8.56 49.73 -4.74
C PRO A 93 9.93 49.85 -5.42
N LEU A 94 10.68 50.92 -5.15
CA LEU A 94 12.01 51.14 -5.71
C LEU A 94 12.98 50.02 -5.31
N LEU A 95 13.02 49.67 -4.02
CA LEU A 95 13.91 48.64 -3.51
C LEU A 95 13.43 47.22 -3.82
N ALA A 96 12.14 47.02 -4.07
CA ALA A 96 11.63 45.78 -4.65
C ALA A 96 12.00 45.63 -6.13
N GLY A 97 12.28 46.72 -6.83
CA GLY A 97 12.64 46.71 -8.25
C GLY A 97 14.03 46.15 -8.56
N SER A 98 14.43 46.31 -9.83
CA SER A 98 15.70 45.82 -10.38
C SER A 98 16.95 46.41 -9.71
N GLN A 99 16.84 47.59 -9.10
CA GLN A 99 17.98 48.25 -8.45
C GLN A 99 18.21 47.77 -7.01
N GLY A 100 17.22 47.15 -6.38
CA GLY A 100 17.31 46.64 -5.00
C GLY A 100 17.41 45.13 -4.97
N LEU A 101 16.30 44.44 -4.69
CA LEU A 101 16.27 42.97 -4.61
C LEU A 101 16.65 42.27 -5.92
N GLY A 102 16.36 42.89 -7.07
CA GLY A 102 16.76 42.38 -8.38
C GLY A 102 18.22 42.67 -8.77
N SER A 103 19.00 43.31 -7.90
CA SER A 103 20.41 43.66 -8.19
C SER A 103 21.30 42.42 -8.31
N SER A 104 22.27 42.45 -9.22
CA SER A 104 23.29 41.40 -9.32
C SER A 104 24.27 41.39 -8.14
N VAL A 105 24.34 42.49 -7.37
CA VAL A 105 25.30 42.68 -6.28
C VAL A 105 24.69 42.20 -4.95
N PRO A 106 25.26 41.17 -4.28
CA PRO A 106 24.70 40.61 -3.04
C PRO A 106 24.54 41.62 -1.91
N GLU A 107 25.50 42.53 -1.74
CA GLU A 107 25.49 43.56 -0.69
C GLU A 107 24.32 44.53 -0.89
N LEU A 108 24.02 44.91 -2.14
CA LEU A 108 22.89 45.78 -2.47
C LEU A 108 21.55 45.07 -2.23
N ARG A 109 21.45 43.79 -2.59
CA ARG A 109 20.28 42.96 -2.27
C ARG A 109 20.07 42.86 -0.76
N GLY A 110 21.15 42.69 0.01
CA GLY A 110 21.10 42.65 1.47
C GLY A 110 20.55 43.94 2.09
N VAL A 111 21.02 45.10 1.63
CA VAL A 111 20.49 46.40 2.08
C VAL A 111 19.03 46.58 1.68
N ALA A 112 18.67 46.26 0.44
CA ALA A 112 17.30 46.37 -0.04
C ALA A 112 16.35 45.47 0.77
N ALA A 113 16.72 44.21 0.99
CA ALA A 113 15.96 43.27 1.79
C ALA A 113 15.76 43.76 3.22
N ASP A 114 16.81 44.26 3.87
CA ASP A 114 16.73 44.77 5.24
C ASP A 114 15.81 46.00 5.34
N VAL A 115 15.90 46.96 4.40
CA VAL A 115 15.02 48.14 4.39
C VAL A 115 13.57 47.75 4.11
N LEU A 116 13.32 46.86 3.15
CA LEU A 116 11.98 46.35 2.84
C LEU A 116 11.37 45.63 4.05
N CYS A 117 12.11 44.70 4.64
CA CYS A 117 11.60 43.88 5.75
C CYS A 117 11.33 44.74 6.99
N SER A 118 12.28 45.61 7.35
CA SER A 118 12.13 46.49 8.51
C SER A 118 11.04 47.54 8.27
N GLY A 119 10.99 48.12 7.07
CA GLY A 119 9.99 49.10 6.68
C GLY A 119 8.57 48.55 6.72
N ILE A 120 8.32 47.34 6.16
CA ILE A 120 7.00 46.69 6.22
C ILE A 120 6.59 46.38 7.67
N LYS A 121 7.55 45.99 8.52
CA LYS A 121 7.29 45.69 9.93
C LYS A 121 6.95 46.94 10.76
N SER A 122 7.50 48.10 10.42
CA SER A 122 7.32 49.36 11.16
C SER A 122 6.25 50.30 10.58
N ALA A 123 5.97 50.20 9.27
CA ALA A 123 4.96 50.99 8.58
C ALA A 123 3.58 50.44 8.94
N GLY A 124 2.83 51.16 9.77
CA GLY A 124 1.51 50.75 10.23
C GLY A 124 0.62 50.22 9.09
N SER A 125 -0.26 49.26 9.40
CA SER A 125 -1.00 48.46 8.40
C SER A 125 -1.71 49.28 7.32
N ALA A 126 -2.27 50.44 7.69
CA ALA A 126 -2.98 51.31 6.75
C ALA A 126 -2.05 52.04 5.77
N GLN A 127 -0.85 52.42 6.23
CA GLN A 127 0.11 53.19 5.44
C GLN A 127 0.87 52.31 4.44
N VAL A 128 1.17 51.06 4.81
CA VAL A 128 1.90 50.11 3.95
C VAL A 128 0.98 49.43 2.93
N LEU A 129 -0.31 49.27 3.25
CA LEU A 129 -1.30 48.52 2.44
C LEU A 129 -1.27 48.83 0.93
N PRO A 130 -1.23 50.10 0.46
CA PRO A 130 -1.28 50.41 -0.98
C PRO A 130 -0.11 49.83 -1.78
N VAL A 131 1.01 49.54 -1.11
CA VAL A 131 2.26 49.11 -1.73
C VAL A 131 2.45 47.59 -1.67
N LEU A 132 1.76 46.91 -0.76
CA LEU A 132 1.91 45.47 -0.56
C LEU A 132 1.61 44.62 -1.81
N PRO A 133 0.57 44.90 -2.63
CA PRO A 133 0.27 44.10 -3.82
C PRO A 133 1.43 43.98 -4.81
N SER A 134 2.29 45.01 -4.93
CA SER A 134 3.45 44.99 -5.81
C SER A 134 4.71 44.43 -5.15
N VAL A 135 4.87 44.58 -3.83
CA VAL A 135 6.11 44.20 -3.11
C VAL A 135 6.09 42.74 -2.65
N VAL A 136 4.94 42.23 -2.20
CA VAL A 136 4.84 40.87 -1.65
C VAL A 136 5.25 39.79 -2.67
N PRO A 137 4.83 39.81 -3.95
CA PRO A 137 5.26 38.81 -4.92
C PRO A 137 6.78 38.78 -5.12
N VAL A 138 7.42 39.96 -5.12
CA VAL A 138 8.88 40.08 -5.23
C VAL A 138 9.59 39.51 -4.00
N LEU A 139 9.08 39.77 -2.80
CA LEU A 139 9.64 39.20 -1.57
C LEU A 139 9.54 37.66 -1.56
N LEU A 140 8.43 37.10 -2.07
CA LEU A 140 8.27 35.65 -2.22
C LEU A 140 9.28 35.05 -3.22
N GLU A 141 9.54 35.73 -4.33
CA GLU A 141 10.57 35.32 -5.31
C GLU A 141 11.99 35.45 -4.74
N ALA A 142 12.24 36.47 -3.90
CA ALA A 142 13.53 36.69 -3.27
C ALA A 142 13.91 35.63 -2.22
N LEU A 143 12.95 34.85 -1.70
CA LEU A 143 13.21 33.81 -0.69
C LEU A 143 14.31 32.83 -1.13
N SER A 144 14.26 32.33 -2.37
CA SER A 144 15.33 31.46 -2.89
C SER A 144 16.54 32.23 -3.40
N GLY A 145 16.37 33.47 -3.87
CA GLY A 145 17.50 34.31 -4.30
C GLY A 145 18.44 34.70 -3.17
N MET A 146 17.95 34.75 -1.93
CA MET A 146 18.71 35.13 -0.74
C MET A 146 19.33 33.93 0.02
N GLU A 147 19.13 32.71 -0.46
CA GLU A 147 19.79 31.52 0.10
C GLU A 147 21.29 31.52 -0.23
N ASP A 148 22.09 30.88 0.64
CA ASP A 148 23.52 30.68 0.36
C ASP A 148 23.66 29.79 -0.88
N ALA A 149 24.41 30.28 -1.87
CA ALA A 149 24.68 29.56 -3.12
C ALA A 149 25.30 28.15 -2.88
N ARG A 150 25.98 27.94 -1.74
CA ARG A 150 26.53 26.64 -1.34
C ARG A 150 25.44 25.59 -1.11
N LEU A 151 24.24 26.00 -0.70
CA LEU A 151 23.13 25.05 -0.49
C LEU A 151 22.78 24.36 -1.81
N ASN A 152 22.71 25.08 -2.93
CA ASN A 152 22.43 24.48 -4.24
C ASN A 152 23.48 23.42 -4.62
N TYR A 153 24.76 23.68 -4.33
CA TYR A 153 25.83 22.69 -4.54
C TYR A 153 25.63 21.44 -3.68
N VAL A 154 25.26 21.61 -2.39
CA VAL A 154 24.97 20.48 -1.49
C VAL A 154 23.75 19.68 -1.97
N GLU A 155 22.74 20.31 -2.61
CA GLU A 155 21.61 19.58 -3.20
C GLU A 155 22.07 18.61 -4.28
N GLN A 156 22.89 19.11 -5.21
CA GLN A 156 23.33 18.36 -6.38
C GLN A 156 24.24 17.19 -6.01
N HIS A 157 24.86 17.24 -4.83
CA HIS A 157 25.80 16.24 -4.33
C HIS A 157 25.28 15.49 -3.10
N ALA A 158 24.01 15.67 -2.71
CA ALA A 158 23.46 15.11 -1.47
C ALA A 158 23.64 13.58 -1.40
N GLU A 159 23.30 12.86 -2.48
CA GLU A 159 23.46 11.41 -2.57
C GLU A 159 24.93 10.97 -2.44
N SER A 160 25.85 11.71 -3.07
CA SER A 160 27.29 11.40 -3.02
C SER A 160 27.92 11.60 -1.64
N ILE A 161 27.28 12.41 -0.78
CA ILE A 161 27.74 12.73 0.58
C ILE A 161 26.92 11.96 1.63
N GLY A 162 25.99 11.09 1.20
CA GLY A 162 25.13 10.30 2.11
C GLY A 162 24.07 11.11 2.85
N LEU A 163 23.70 12.29 2.33
CA LEU A 163 22.64 13.14 2.87
C LEU A 163 21.30 12.78 2.23
N ASP A 164 20.28 12.58 3.05
CA ASP A 164 18.90 12.41 2.58
C ASP A 164 18.37 13.73 2.01
N ALA A 165 17.93 13.70 0.75
CA ALA A 165 17.43 14.86 0.02
C ALA A 165 16.22 15.51 0.74
N ASP A 166 15.36 14.69 1.36
CA ASP A 166 14.19 15.17 2.09
C ASP A 166 14.57 15.92 3.37
N GLN A 167 15.58 15.44 4.10
CA GLN A 167 16.12 16.14 5.30
C GLN A 167 16.77 17.48 4.94
N LEU A 168 17.53 17.52 3.84
CA LEU A 168 18.15 18.75 3.35
C LEU A 168 17.08 19.78 2.96
N ALA A 169 16.05 19.35 2.23
CA ALA A 169 14.92 20.21 1.87
C ALA A 169 14.19 20.74 3.11
N ALA A 170 13.97 19.90 4.13
CA ALA A 170 13.34 20.31 5.38
C ALA A 170 14.19 21.35 6.16
N ALA A 171 15.50 21.15 6.23
CA ALA A 171 16.42 22.09 6.88
C ALA A 171 16.44 23.45 6.18
N ARG A 172 16.47 23.46 4.84
CA ARG A 172 16.37 24.71 4.05
C ARG A 172 15.08 25.46 4.32
N LEU A 173 13.95 24.75 4.30
CA LEU A 173 12.66 25.35 4.59
C LEU A 173 12.57 25.89 6.02
N ALA A 174 13.20 25.23 7.00
CA ALA A 174 13.28 25.72 8.37
C ALA A 174 14.08 27.03 8.45
N ALA A 175 15.24 27.10 7.78
CA ALA A 175 16.04 28.32 7.72
C ALA A 175 15.29 29.48 7.03
N ALA A 176 14.59 29.19 5.93
CA ALA A 176 13.77 30.18 5.21
C ALA A 176 12.64 30.74 6.09
N ARG A 177 12.03 29.91 6.95
CA ARG A 177 10.96 30.34 7.88
C ARG A 177 11.46 31.31 8.95
N SER A 178 12.71 31.18 9.40
CA SER A 178 13.34 32.11 10.34
C SER A 178 13.91 33.37 9.70
N SER A 179 13.71 33.58 8.40
CA SER A 179 14.24 34.75 7.71
C SER A 179 13.43 36.02 8.01
N SER A 180 14.10 37.18 8.00
CA SER A 180 13.44 38.49 8.13
C SER A 180 12.41 38.75 7.00
N ILE A 181 12.60 38.13 5.83
CA ILE A 181 11.64 38.17 4.72
C ILE A 181 10.34 37.49 5.12
N THR A 182 10.39 36.30 5.71
CA THR A 182 9.19 35.59 6.17
C THR A 182 8.45 36.37 7.25
N GLU A 183 9.16 36.97 8.21
CA GLU A 183 8.55 37.84 9.21
C GLU A 183 7.85 39.07 8.59
N ALA A 184 8.47 39.67 7.57
CA ALA A 184 7.90 40.78 6.83
C ALA A 184 6.67 40.35 6.00
N LEU A 185 6.70 39.16 5.41
CA LEU A 185 5.55 38.57 4.72
C LEU A 185 4.39 38.30 5.71
N ASP A 186 4.67 37.86 6.93
CA ASP A 186 3.65 37.71 7.98
C ASP A 186 3.05 39.05 8.39
N ALA A 187 3.88 40.10 8.54
CA ALA A 187 3.42 41.45 8.79
C ALA A 187 2.56 42.00 7.63
N ALA A 188 3.00 41.81 6.38
CA ALA A 188 2.24 42.16 5.18
C ALA A 188 0.91 41.40 5.11
N SER A 189 0.93 40.10 5.41
CA SER A 189 -0.28 39.26 5.46
C SER A 189 -1.29 39.84 6.44
N ARG A 190 -0.88 40.28 7.63
CA ARG A 190 -1.78 40.93 8.62
C ARG A 190 -2.36 42.26 8.11
N ALA A 191 -1.58 43.05 7.37
CA ALA A 191 -2.00 44.36 6.86
C ALA A 191 -2.94 44.27 5.64
N LEU A 192 -2.83 43.24 4.81
CA LEU A 192 -3.62 43.10 3.58
C LEU A 192 -5.14 43.07 3.83
N THR A 193 -5.90 43.67 2.92
CA THR A 193 -7.37 43.61 2.89
C THR A 193 -7.87 42.70 1.77
N GLY A 194 -9.17 42.39 1.75
CA GLY A 194 -9.79 41.58 0.69
C GLY A 194 -9.50 42.12 -0.72
N PRO A 195 -9.81 43.40 -1.02
CA PRO A 195 -9.55 43.98 -2.34
C PRO A 195 -8.08 43.93 -2.77
N ALA A 196 -7.16 44.31 -1.89
CA ALA A 196 -5.72 44.28 -2.18
C ALA A 196 -5.20 42.85 -2.42
N ALA A 197 -5.72 41.87 -1.70
CA ALA A 197 -5.35 40.47 -1.91
C ALA A 197 -5.95 39.90 -3.22
N VAL A 198 -7.12 40.39 -3.66
CA VAL A 198 -7.70 40.04 -4.97
C VAL A 198 -6.88 40.62 -6.12
N GLU A 199 -6.43 41.86 -5.99
CA GLU A 199 -5.52 42.51 -6.96
C GLU A 199 -4.22 41.72 -7.13
N MET A 200 -3.65 41.22 -6.03
CA MET A 200 -2.39 40.47 -6.02
C MET A 200 -2.52 39.02 -6.53
N ALA A 201 -3.74 38.47 -6.61
CA ALA A 201 -3.96 37.06 -6.91
C ALA A 201 -3.33 36.55 -8.22
N PRO A 202 -3.33 37.30 -9.34
CA PRO A 202 -2.67 36.87 -10.57
C PRO A 202 -1.16 36.70 -10.41
N ALA A 203 -0.49 37.58 -9.66
CA ALA A 203 0.94 37.50 -9.41
C ALA A 203 1.29 36.27 -8.56
N LEU A 204 0.49 35.96 -7.53
CA LEU A 204 0.66 34.74 -6.73
C LEU A 204 0.43 33.47 -7.58
N ALA A 205 -0.57 33.49 -8.45
CA ALA A 205 -0.83 32.39 -9.40
C ALA A 205 0.30 32.19 -10.40
N ASP A 206 1.04 33.23 -10.75
CA ASP A 206 2.22 33.16 -11.62
C ASP A 206 3.43 32.58 -10.88
N LEU A 207 3.63 32.90 -9.60
CA LEU A 207 4.68 32.29 -8.77
C LEU A 207 4.51 30.77 -8.65
N VAL A 208 3.28 30.25 -8.61
CA VAL A 208 3.02 28.80 -8.62
C VAL A 208 3.34 28.17 -9.99
N ARG A 209 3.07 28.89 -11.08
CA ARG A 209 3.25 28.37 -12.43
C ARG A 209 4.70 28.44 -12.92
N ARG A 210 5.42 29.50 -12.56
CA ARG A 210 6.73 29.87 -13.13
C ARG A 210 7.83 30.06 -12.09
N GLY A 211 7.47 30.12 -10.81
CA GLY A 211 8.45 30.32 -9.75
C GLY A 211 9.49 29.19 -9.73
N VAL A 212 10.74 29.57 -9.48
CA VAL A 212 11.88 28.66 -9.40
C VAL A 212 12.40 28.68 -7.95
N GLY A 213 12.86 27.54 -7.47
CA GLY A 213 13.38 27.40 -6.11
C GLY A 213 12.37 26.85 -5.10
N LEU A 214 12.86 26.00 -4.21
CA LEU A 214 12.07 25.32 -3.17
C LEU A 214 11.39 26.32 -2.23
N SER A 215 12.15 27.27 -1.68
CA SER A 215 11.69 28.22 -0.66
C SER A 215 10.69 29.23 -1.22
N SER A 216 10.88 29.72 -2.45
CA SER A 216 9.92 30.61 -3.10
C SER A 216 8.58 29.93 -3.40
N LYS A 217 8.60 28.69 -3.93
CA LYS A 217 7.36 27.93 -4.19
C LYS A 217 6.58 27.61 -2.91
N VAL A 218 7.26 27.08 -1.89
CA VAL A 218 6.63 26.75 -0.59
C VAL A 218 6.17 28.02 0.14
N GLY A 219 6.95 29.09 0.09
CA GLY A 219 6.62 30.39 0.64
C GLY A 219 5.36 30.98 0.02
N ALA A 220 5.26 30.97 -1.32
CA ALA A 220 4.08 31.47 -2.03
C ALA A 220 2.82 30.69 -1.66
N ALA A 221 2.90 29.36 -1.61
CA ALA A 221 1.78 28.50 -1.23
C ALA A 221 1.36 28.74 0.23
N SER A 222 2.34 28.83 1.14
CA SER A 222 2.10 29.07 2.56
C SER A 222 1.49 30.45 2.82
N PHE A 223 1.92 31.46 2.06
CA PHE A 223 1.34 32.80 2.08
C PHE A 223 -0.12 32.79 1.58
N MET A 224 -0.40 32.11 0.46
CA MET A 224 -1.77 31.92 -0.04
C MET A 224 -2.68 31.21 0.97
N ARG A 225 -2.16 30.16 1.61
CA ARG A 225 -2.86 29.44 2.69
C ARG A 225 -3.18 30.36 3.87
N GLY A 226 -2.22 31.17 4.32
CA GLY A 226 -2.41 32.16 5.38
C GLY A 226 -3.44 33.22 5.03
N LEU A 227 -3.43 33.72 3.79
CA LEU A 227 -4.44 34.63 3.28
C LEU A 227 -5.84 33.99 3.27
N ALA A 228 -5.96 32.74 2.80
CA ALA A 228 -7.23 32.00 2.82
C ALA A 228 -7.76 31.81 4.24
N ALA A 229 -6.89 31.49 5.20
CA ALA A 229 -7.24 31.34 6.60
C ALA A 229 -7.76 32.65 7.22
N ARG A 230 -7.12 33.78 6.93
CA ARG A 230 -7.46 35.08 7.54
C ARG A 230 -8.63 35.80 6.86
N LEU A 231 -8.66 35.79 5.53
CA LEU A 231 -9.65 36.56 4.76
C LEU A 231 -10.89 35.76 4.40
N GLY A 232 -10.81 34.43 4.36
CA GLY A 232 -11.93 33.53 4.09
C GLY A 232 -12.74 33.94 2.86
N GLN A 233 -14.03 34.21 3.07
CA GLN A 233 -14.96 34.59 1.99
C GLN A 233 -14.63 35.93 1.30
N LYS A 234 -13.83 36.81 1.91
CA LYS A 234 -13.40 38.06 1.25
C LYS A 234 -12.50 37.80 0.03
N LEU A 235 -11.89 36.61 -0.06
CA LEU A 235 -11.08 36.17 -1.21
C LEU A 235 -11.87 35.40 -2.28
N LYS A 236 -13.19 35.25 -2.13
CA LYS A 236 -14.04 34.52 -3.08
C LYS A 236 -13.85 34.93 -4.55
N PRO A 237 -13.67 36.24 -4.91
CA PRO A 237 -13.42 36.65 -6.29
C PRO A 237 -12.10 36.11 -6.86
N ALA A 238 -11.07 36.00 -6.03
CA ALA A 238 -9.73 35.52 -6.41
C ALA A 238 -9.57 33.99 -6.30
N ALA A 239 -10.50 33.30 -5.62
CA ALA A 239 -10.43 31.86 -5.39
C ALA A 239 -10.17 31.01 -6.65
N PRO A 240 -10.81 31.23 -7.82
CA PRO A 240 -10.53 30.39 -9.00
C PRO A 240 -9.13 30.65 -9.59
N THR A 241 -8.67 31.90 -9.54
CA THR A 241 -7.33 32.31 -10.01
C THR A 241 -6.23 31.65 -9.18
N LEU A 242 -6.44 31.50 -7.87
CA LEU A 242 -5.50 30.85 -6.96
C LEU A 242 -5.62 29.32 -6.98
N LEU A 243 -6.83 28.77 -6.97
CA LEU A 243 -7.06 27.32 -6.81
C LEU A 243 -6.55 26.52 -8.01
N LYS A 244 -6.84 26.97 -9.24
CA LYS A 244 -6.49 26.25 -10.47
C LYS A 244 -4.98 25.95 -10.60
N PRO A 245 -4.06 26.93 -10.47
CA PRO A 245 -2.63 26.64 -10.56
C PRO A 245 -2.11 25.78 -9.41
N LEU A 246 -2.67 25.92 -8.19
CA LEU A 246 -2.28 25.08 -7.05
C LEU A 246 -2.62 23.61 -7.30
N VAL A 247 -3.86 23.32 -7.70
CA VAL A 247 -4.30 21.94 -8.03
C VAL A 247 -3.46 21.34 -9.16
N ALA A 248 -3.24 22.10 -10.24
CA ALA A 248 -2.39 21.64 -11.34
C ALA A 248 -0.92 21.45 -10.90
N GLY A 249 -0.44 22.29 -9.98
CA GLY A 249 0.91 22.23 -9.42
C GLY A 249 1.16 20.96 -8.62
N VAL A 250 0.18 20.45 -7.85
CA VAL A 250 0.34 19.21 -7.07
C VAL A 250 0.69 18.01 -7.97
N ALA A 251 0.08 17.92 -9.15
CA ALA A 251 0.34 16.84 -10.10
C ALA A 251 1.65 17.02 -10.89
N ARG A 252 2.06 18.27 -11.18
CA ARG A 252 3.23 18.57 -12.02
C ARG A 252 4.55 18.61 -11.28
N GLU A 253 4.51 18.95 -10.00
CA GLU A 253 5.71 19.16 -9.20
C GLU A 253 6.38 17.82 -8.88
N SER A 254 7.71 17.78 -8.76
CA SER A 254 8.43 16.58 -8.33
C SER A 254 8.75 16.61 -6.85
N SER A 255 9.08 17.79 -6.31
CA SER A 255 9.47 17.99 -4.91
C SER A 255 8.30 17.71 -3.94
N ALA A 256 8.46 16.72 -3.07
CA ALA A 256 7.43 16.34 -2.09
C ALA A 256 7.03 17.48 -1.13
N PRO A 257 7.95 18.29 -0.58
CA PRO A 257 7.58 19.48 0.21
C PRO A 257 6.72 20.48 -0.55
N VAL A 258 7.03 20.74 -1.83
CA VAL A 258 6.25 21.67 -2.66
C VAL A 258 4.86 21.10 -2.96
N LYS A 259 4.75 19.82 -3.32
CA LYS A 259 3.45 19.13 -3.50
C LYS A 259 2.56 19.29 -2.26
N ARG A 260 3.11 19.04 -1.07
CA ARG A 260 2.38 19.17 0.20
C ARG A 260 1.95 20.63 0.45
N ALA A 261 2.82 21.60 0.19
CA ALA A 261 2.50 23.01 0.35
C ALA A 261 1.40 23.49 -0.62
N TYR A 262 1.46 23.06 -1.89
CA TYR A 262 0.43 23.36 -2.89
C TYR A 262 -0.90 22.70 -2.55
N ALA A 263 -0.89 21.45 -2.10
CA ALA A 263 -2.10 20.76 -1.65
C ALA A 263 -2.75 21.46 -0.45
N ALA A 264 -1.95 21.86 0.54
CA ALA A 264 -2.43 22.58 1.73
C ALA A 264 -3.02 23.95 1.39
N ALA A 265 -2.38 24.69 0.48
CA ALA A 265 -2.90 25.96 0.00
C ALA A 265 -4.19 25.78 -0.82
N ALA A 266 -4.24 24.77 -1.71
CA ALA A 266 -5.43 24.46 -2.50
C ALA A 266 -6.61 24.09 -1.60
N ALA A 267 -6.39 23.23 -0.60
CA ALA A 267 -7.37 22.83 0.40
C ALA A 267 -7.90 24.02 1.20
N ALA A 268 -7.02 24.92 1.67
CA ALA A 268 -7.44 26.11 2.42
C ALA A 268 -8.29 27.06 1.55
N VAL A 269 -7.90 27.28 0.28
CA VAL A 269 -8.68 28.10 -0.67
C VAL A 269 -10.02 27.44 -1.00
N ALA A 270 -10.05 26.12 -1.20
CA ALA A 270 -11.27 25.36 -1.45
C ALA A 270 -12.23 25.45 -0.25
N ALA A 271 -11.77 25.11 0.95
CA ALA A 271 -12.61 25.08 2.15
C ALA A 271 -13.13 26.48 2.53
N ARG A 272 -12.25 27.49 2.53
CA ARG A 272 -12.53 28.78 3.20
C ARG A 272 -12.98 29.90 2.26
N CYS A 273 -12.60 29.84 0.97
CA CYS A 273 -12.85 30.92 0.01
C CYS A 273 -13.87 30.57 -1.08
N CYS A 274 -14.07 29.28 -1.37
CA CYS A 274 -15.00 28.84 -2.41
C CYS A 274 -16.45 28.73 -1.88
N GLY A 275 -17.41 28.79 -2.81
CA GLY A 275 -18.79 28.36 -2.54
C GLY A 275 -19.00 26.89 -2.91
N ASP A 276 -20.15 26.32 -2.54
CA ASP A 276 -20.46 24.89 -2.64
C ASP A 276 -20.14 24.29 -4.00
N LYS A 277 -20.69 24.85 -5.09
CA LYS A 277 -20.46 24.36 -6.47
C LYS A 277 -18.98 24.15 -6.83
N ARG A 278 -18.09 25.01 -6.33
CA ARG A 278 -16.65 24.89 -6.61
C ARG A 278 -15.96 23.92 -5.67
N ARG A 279 -16.42 23.80 -4.42
CA ARG A 279 -15.99 22.75 -3.49
C ARG A 279 -16.39 21.37 -4.00
N ASP A 280 -17.64 21.22 -4.44
CA ASP A 280 -18.16 19.99 -5.06
C ASP A 280 -17.27 19.57 -6.24
N LYS A 281 -16.97 20.52 -7.14
CA LYS A 281 -16.08 20.27 -8.27
C LYS A 281 -14.66 19.91 -7.82
N PHE A 282 -14.10 20.60 -6.82
CA PHE A 282 -12.76 20.30 -6.30
C PHE A 282 -12.69 18.87 -5.74
N VAL A 283 -13.66 18.46 -4.94
CA VAL A 283 -13.73 17.11 -4.36
C VAL A 283 -13.97 16.07 -5.44
N SER A 284 -14.95 16.30 -6.32
CA SER A 284 -15.25 15.39 -7.42
C SER A 284 -14.09 15.20 -8.37
N ASP A 285 -13.38 16.27 -8.75
CA ASP A 285 -12.19 16.19 -9.62
C ASP A 285 -11.03 15.45 -8.91
N ALA A 286 -10.87 15.61 -7.59
CA ALA A 286 -9.85 14.91 -6.80
C ALA A 286 -10.16 13.41 -6.63
N VAL A 287 -11.43 13.05 -6.43
CA VAL A 287 -11.89 11.65 -6.41
C VAL A 287 -11.72 11.01 -7.80
N ALA A 288 -12.15 11.73 -8.85
CA ALA A 288 -12.03 11.27 -10.23
C ALA A 288 -10.56 11.11 -10.68
N SER A 289 -9.61 11.80 -10.05
CA SER A 289 -8.19 11.69 -10.41
C SER A 289 -7.59 10.30 -10.16
N TYR A 290 -8.17 9.51 -9.25
CA TYR A 290 -7.82 8.09 -9.09
C TYR A 290 -8.35 7.23 -10.25
N GLY A 291 -9.46 7.66 -10.86
CA GLY A 291 -10.07 7.02 -12.01
C GLY A 291 -10.84 5.74 -11.69
N ALA A 292 -11.22 5.52 -10.43
CA ALA A 292 -12.12 4.41 -10.10
C ALA A 292 -13.47 4.63 -10.76
N VAL A 293 -14.04 3.57 -11.32
CA VAL A 293 -15.38 3.59 -11.88
C VAL A 293 -16.28 2.80 -10.95
N GLU A 294 -17.29 3.48 -10.42
CA GLU A 294 -18.33 2.83 -9.62
C GLU A 294 -19.34 2.17 -10.56
N VAL A 295 -19.56 0.87 -10.35
CA VAL A 295 -20.62 0.13 -11.03
C VAL A 295 -21.79 0.01 -10.06
N GLN A 296 -22.98 0.42 -10.51
CA GLN A 296 -24.17 0.26 -9.68
C GLN A 296 -24.54 -1.24 -9.61
N LEU A 297 -24.27 -1.86 -8.46
CA LEU A 297 -24.64 -3.25 -8.21
C LEU A 297 -26.03 -3.34 -7.58
N GLN A 298 -26.84 -4.26 -8.08
CA GLN A 298 -28.10 -4.62 -7.45
C GLN A 298 -27.83 -5.61 -6.29
N PRO A 299 -28.29 -5.33 -5.06
CA PRO A 299 -28.15 -6.28 -3.95
C PRO A 299 -28.89 -7.59 -4.24
N TRP A 300 -28.17 -8.71 -4.21
CA TRP A 300 -28.76 -10.03 -4.33
C TRP A 300 -29.64 -10.34 -3.13
N ARG A 301 -30.81 -10.94 -3.42
CA ARG A 301 -31.77 -11.41 -2.41
C ARG A 301 -32.11 -12.88 -2.69
N PRO A 302 -32.25 -13.73 -1.66
CA PRO A 302 -32.74 -15.09 -1.84
C PRO A 302 -34.10 -15.11 -2.57
N GLY A 303 -34.21 -15.92 -3.63
CA GLY A 303 -35.44 -16.06 -4.42
C GLY A 303 -35.71 -14.94 -5.45
N GLY A 304 -34.79 -13.97 -5.64
CA GLY A 304 -34.88 -12.97 -6.72
C GLY A 304 -34.43 -13.50 -8.09
N ASP A 305 -34.73 -12.77 -9.17
CA ASP A 305 -34.35 -13.14 -10.54
C ASP A 305 -32.83 -13.32 -10.67
N ALA A 306 -32.39 -14.58 -10.84
CA ALA A 306 -30.98 -14.96 -10.89
C ALA A 306 -30.18 -14.24 -11.99
N ALA A 307 -30.84 -13.82 -13.07
CA ALA A 307 -30.24 -13.11 -14.19
C ALA A 307 -29.88 -11.64 -13.88
N ALA A 308 -30.59 -10.99 -12.96
CA ALA A 308 -30.41 -9.56 -12.67
C ALA A 308 -29.19 -9.27 -11.77
N ALA A 309 -28.86 -10.17 -10.85
CA ALA A 309 -27.67 -10.07 -10.00
C ALA A 309 -26.37 -10.49 -10.74
N ALA A 310 -26.50 -11.30 -11.80
CA ALA A 310 -25.39 -11.78 -12.63
C ALA A 310 -25.01 -10.81 -13.75
N ALA A 311 -25.90 -9.90 -14.13
CA ALA A 311 -25.68 -8.92 -15.19
C ALA A 311 -24.88 -7.70 -14.69
N ALA A 312 -23.68 -7.91 -14.16
CA ALA A 312 -22.71 -6.82 -14.06
C ALA A 312 -22.23 -6.45 -15.48
N PRO A 313 -22.22 -5.18 -15.88
CA PRO A 313 -21.84 -4.78 -17.24
C PRO A 313 -20.43 -5.27 -17.57
N LEU A 314 -20.36 -6.18 -18.55
CA LEU A 314 -19.12 -6.57 -19.23
C LEU A 314 -18.64 -5.36 -20.04
N ALA A 315 -17.41 -4.93 -19.76
CA ALA A 315 -16.75 -3.75 -20.31
C ALA A 315 -17.41 -2.42 -19.91
N VAL A 316 -16.97 -1.90 -18.77
CA VAL A 316 -17.06 -0.46 -18.52
C VAL A 316 -16.05 0.20 -19.47
N ASP A 317 -16.50 1.09 -20.35
CA ASP A 317 -15.60 1.93 -21.15
C ASP A 317 -14.71 2.70 -20.16
N GLU A 318 -13.50 2.19 -19.93
CA GLU A 318 -12.54 2.88 -19.09
C GLU A 318 -12.23 4.21 -19.78
N PRO A 319 -12.33 5.35 -19.07
CA PRO A 319 -11.80 6.58 -19.62
C PRO A 319 -10.35 6.31 -20.00
N SER A 320 -10.01 6.60 -21.26
CA SER A 320 -8.73 6.26 -21.92
C SER A 320 -7.49 6.94 -21.31
N GLY A 321 -7.59 7.40 -20.07
CA GLY A 321 -6.51 7.93 -19.26
C GLY A 321 -6.81 7.60 -17.81
N GLY A 322 -6.35 6.43 -17.34
CA GLY A 322 -5.93 6.34 -15.95
C GLY A 322 -4.96 7.50 -15.72
N GLY A 323 -5.27 8.39 -14.78
CA GLY A 323 -4.40 9.53 -14.53
C GLY A 323 -2.98 9.01 -14.32
N GLU A 324 -1.99 9.71 -14.91
CA GLU A 324 -0.57 9.50 -14.60
C GLU A 324 -0.43 9.33 -13.08
N ASP A 325 0.47 8.47 -12.60
CA ASP A 325 0.59 8.15 -11.16
C ASP A 325 0.65 9.41 -10.28
N ALA A 326 1.23 10.49 -10.81
CA ALA A 326 1.26 11.81 -10.19
C ALA A 326 -0.13 12.45 -10.00
N ALA A 327 -1.06 12.30 -10.96
CA ALA A 327 -2.44 12.76 -10.84
C ALA A 327 -3.26 11.92 -9.85
N ARG A 328 -3.06 10.59 -9.81
CA ARG A 328 -3.68 9.73 -8.79
C ARG A 328 -3.21 10.10 -7.39
N GLN A 329 -1.90 10.33 -7.23
CA GLN A 329 -1.32 10.81 -5.98
C GLN A 329 -1.85 12.19 -5.58
N ALA A 330 -1.97 13.11 -6.54
CA ALA A 330 -2.42 14.47 -6.29
C ALA A 330 -3.82 14.53 -5.67
N GLY A 331 -4.76 13.70 -6.14
CA GLY A 331 -6.12 13.61 -5.57
C GLY A 331 -6.10 13.26 -4.08
N GLY A 332 -5.36 12.22 -3.70
CA GLY A 332 -5.21 11.82 -2.30
C GLY A 332 -4.55 12.90 -1.44
N LEU A 333 -3.52 13.58 -1.96
CA LEU A 333 -2.88 14.70 -1.24
C LEU A 333 -3.85 15.88 -1.03
N LEU A 334 -4.61 16.26 -2.06
CA LEU A 334 -5.58 17.36 -1.97
C LEU A 334 -6.68 17.07 -0.94
N LEU A 335 -7.24 15.87 -0.95
CA LEU A 335 -8.31 15.46 -0.03
C LEU A 335 -7.79 15.31 1.40
N ARG A 336 -6.56 14.81 1.58
CA ARG A 336 -5.92 14.75 2.91
C ARG A 336 -5.73 16.13 3.50
N GLU A 337 -5.26 17.09 2.70
CA GLU A 337 -5.11 18.46 3.20
C GLU A 337 -6.46 19.16 3.39
N LEU A 338 -7.50 18.82 2.61
CA LEU A 338 -8.87 19.30 2.85
C LEU A 338 -9.37 18.86 4.23
N LEU A 339 -9.19 17.58 4.55
CA LEU A 339 -9.52 17.02 5.87
C LEU A 339 -8.80 17.75 7.01
N ARG A 340 -7.52 18.06 6.84
CA ARG A 340 -6.71 18.78 7.84
C ARG A 340 -7.10 20.26 7.99
N GLU A 341 -7.50 20.90 6.90
CA GLU A 341 -7.90 22.30 6.90
C GLU A 341 -9.30 22.52 7.46
N SER A 342 -10.23 21.61 7.14
CA SER A 342 -11.61 21.65 7.61
C SER A 342 -12.20 20.25 7.58
N SER A 343 -12.16 19.57 8.74
CA SER A 343 -12.83 18.28 8.94
C SER A 343 -14.31 18.36 8.62
N ASP A 344 -14.99 19.46 8.98
CA ASP A 344 -16.42 19.65 8.72
C ASP A 344 -16.72 19.71 7.21
N THR A 345 -15.90 20.44 6.45
CA THR A 345 -16.04 20.51 4.99
C THR A 345 -15.78 19.13 4.38
N PHE A 346 -14.75 18.41 4.83
CA PHE A 346 -14.45 17.07 4.33
C PHE A 346 -15.58 16.08 4.66
N ASN A 347 -16.10 16.11 5.89
CA ASN A 347 -17.14 15.19 6.36
C ASN A 347 -18.44 15.33 5.57
N ALA A 348 -18.74 16.52 5.03
CA ALA A 348 -19.86 16.73 4.11
C ALA A 348 -19.73 15.91 2.80
N TYR A 349 -18.52 15.49 2.43
CA TYR A 349 -18.25 14.67 1.25
C TYR A 349 -17.69 13.28 1.59
N ALA A 350 -17.67 12.88 2.87
CA ALA A 350 -17.04 11.63 3.29
C ALA A 350 -17.63 10.40 2.57
N ALA A 351 -18.94 10.38 2.32
CA ALA A 351 -19.60 9.29 1.61
C ALA A 351 -19.11 9.12 0.15
N GLN A 352 -18.70 10.21 -0.51
CA GLN A 352 -18.12 10.15 -1.85
C GLN A 352 -16.62 9.83 -1.82
N VAL A 353 -15.91 10.28 -0.78
CA VAL A 353 -14.44 10.23 -0.71
C VAL A 353 -13.93 8.92 -0.12
N LEU A 354 -14.51 8.48 1.00
CA LEU A 354 -13.99 7.35 1.78
C LEU A 354 -13.99 6.02 1.03
N PRO A 355 -15.04 5.65 0.25
CA PRO A 355 -15.02 4.40 -0.51
C PRO A 355 -13.85 4.35 -1.52
N VAL A 356 -13.62 5.47 -2.23
CA VAL A 356 -12.50 5.58 -3.17
C VAL A 356 -11.16 5.59 -2.45
N ALA A 357 -11.07 6.27 -1.31
CA ALA A 357 -9.85 6.31 -0.50
C ALA A 357 -9.45 4.92 0.02
N PHE A 358 -10.41 4.09 0.43
CA PHE A 358 -10.15 2.72 0.81
C PHE A 358 -9.56 1.91 -0.35
N VAL A 359 -10.24 1.88 -1.50
CA VAL A 359 -9.75 1.14 -2.69
C VAL A 359 -8.38 1.65 -3.13
N ALA A 360 -8.18 2.97 -3.15
CA ALA A 360 -6.92 3.61 -3.55
C ALA A 360 -5.78 3.42 -2.55
N SER A 361 -6.07 3.15 -1.26
CA SER A 361 -5.05 2.81 -0.27
C SER A 361 -4.35 1.47 -0.56
N HIS A 362 -4.95 0.64 -1.43
CA HIS A 362 -4.39 -0.63 -1.89
C HIS A 362 -3.77 -0.55 -3.30
N ASP A 363 -3.54 0.66 -3.84
CA ASP A 363 -2.80 0.86 -5.09
C ASP A 363 -1.38 0.26 -4.99
N GLU A 364 -0.81 -0.13 -6.12
CA GLU A 364 0.51 -0.74 -6.16
C GLU A 364 1.64 0.28 -6.14
N VAL A 365 1.34 1.48 -6.61
CA VAL A 365 2.25 2.61 -6.50
C VAL A 365 2.22 3.08 -5.05
N ALA A 366 3.27 2.76 -4.29
CA ALA A 366 3.37 3.05 -2.87
C ALA A 366 3.09 4.53 -2.53
N ALA A 367 3.48 5.45 -3.41
CA ALA A 367 3.22 6.88 -3.24
C ALA A 367 1.73 7.25 -3.36
N VAL A 368 0.98 6.56 -4.22
CA VAL A 368 -0.49 6.70 -4.36
C VAL A 368 -1.16 6.05 -3.15
N ALA A 369 -0.83 4.79 -2.86
CA ALA A 369 -1.35 4.05 -1.72
C ALA A 369 -1.19 4.82 -0.41
N SER A 370 0.01 5.35 -0.13
CA SER A 370 0.29 6.16 1.07
C SER A 370 -0.54 7.44 1.14
N ALA A 371 -0.72 8.14 0.01
CA ALA A 371 -1.51 9.37 -0.03
C ALA A 371 -2.98 9.11 0.31
N TRP A 372 -3.58 8.05 -0.25
CA TRP A 372 -4.97 7.68 -0.03
C TRP A 372 -5.21 6.94 1.30
N ALA A 373 -4.26 6.12 1.77
CA ALA A 373 -4.28 5.53 3.10
C ALA A 373 -4.32 6.62 4.19
N ALA A 374 -3.63 7.74 3.98
CA ALA A 374 -3.69 8.88 4.88
C ALA A 374 -5.08 9.57 4.89
N VAL A 375 -5.79 9.59 3.75
CA VAL A 375 -7.18 10.07 3.67
C VAL A 375 -8.11 9.14 4.41
N TRP A 376 -7.99 7.83 4.16
CA TRP A 376 -8.80 6.80 4.82
C TRP A 376 -8.60 6.82 6.34
N SER A 377 -7.36 6.63 6.81
CA SER A 377 -7.04 6.53 8.24
C SER A 377 -7.39 7.77 9.06
N GLN A 378 -7.25 8.97 8.50
CA GLN A 378 -7.60 10.21 9.20
C GLN A 378 -9.09 10.57 9.05
N GLY A 379 -9.73 10.14 7.96
CA GLY A 379 -11.11 10.50 7.62
C GLY A 379 -12.16 9.56 8.21
N CYS A 380 -11.82 8.28 8.45
CA CYS A 380 -12.74 7.33 9.07
C CYS A 380 -12.65 7.38 10.61
N PRO A 381 -13.79 7.33 11.33
CA PRO A 381 -13.79 7.26 12.79
C PRO A 381 -13.26 5.91 13.31
N SER A 382 -13.59 4.81 12.62
CA SER A 382 -12.95 3.51 12.78
C SER A 382 -13.11 2.71 11.48
N GLU A 383 -12.13 1.84 11.20
CA GLU A 383 -12.12 1.05 9.97
C GLU A 383 -13.33 0.10 9.86
N PRO A 384 -13.69 -0.71 10.88
CA PRO A 384 -14.85 -1.59 10.78
C PRO A 384 -16.17 -0.83 10.60
N ALA A 385 -16.34 0.32 11.26
CA ALA A 385 -17.56 1.10 11.14
C ALA A 385 -17.70 1.74 9.76
N ALA A 386 -16.60 2.29 9.22
CA ALA A 386 -16.60 2.91 7.89
C ALA A 386 -16.81 1.88 6.77
N LEU A 387 -16.19 0.71 6.86
CA LEU A 387 -16.39 -0.38 5.89
C LEU A 387 -17.84 -0.88 5.90
N ARG A 388 -18.46 -0.97 7.07
CA ARG A 388 -19.88 -1.34 7.19
C ARG A 388 -20.81 -0.27 6.62
N LEU A 389 -20.51 1.01 6.90
CA LEU A 389 -21.31 2.13 6.43
C LEU A 389 -21.31 2.25 4.89
N HIS A 390 -20.16 1.96 4.27
CA HIS A 390 -19.94 2.17 2.83
C HIS A 390 -19.88 0.86 2.03
N ALA A 391 -20.40 -0.25 2.57
CA ALA A 391 -20.25 -1.56 1.95
C ALA A 391 -20.86 -1.64 0.53
N ALA A 392 -21.95 -0.91 0.27
CA ALA A 392 -22.63 -0.90 -1.02
C ALA A 392 -21.79 -0.19 -2.10
N GLU A 393 -21.34 1.02 -1.80
CA GLU A 393 -20.49 1.84 -2.67
C GLU A 393 -19.14 1.14 -2.91
N LEU A 394 -18.57 0.54 -1.87
CA LEU A 394 -17.35 -0.26 -1.98
C LEU A 394 -17.56 -1.45 -2.90
N ALA A 395 -18.65 -2.21 -2.75
CA ALA A 395 -18.91 -3.35 -3.65
C ALA A 395 -18.98 -2.89 -5.12
N GLY A 396 -19.64 -1.76 -5.40
CA GLY A 396 -19.71 -1.18 -6.74
C GLY A 396 -18.36 -0.74 -7.31
N LEU A 397 -17.53 -0.06 -6.50
CA LEU A 397 -16.17 0.33 -6.89
C LEU A 397 -15.25 -0.87 -7.10
N LEU A 398 -15.35 -1.89 -6.25
CA LEU A 398 -14.57 -3.12 -6.34
C LEU A 398 -14.95 -3.92 -7.59
N ALA A 399 -16.24 -4.00 -7.93
CA ALA A 399 -16.69 -4.61 -9.18
C ALA A 399 -16.13 -3.89 -10.41
N GLY A 400 -16.18 -2.55 -10.45
CA GLY A 400 -15.58 -1.76 -11.52
C GLY A 400 -14.06 -1.95 -11.61
N GLY A 401 -13.37 -2.02 -10.46
CA GLY A 401 -11.94 -2.29 -10.41
C GLY A 401 -11.55 -3.70 -10.87
N LEU A 402 -12.32 -4.71 -10.52
CA LEU A 402 -12.14 -6.10 -10.98
C LEU A 402 -12.46 -6.26 -12.47
N GLY A 403 -13.41 -5.50 -13.01
CA GLY A 403 -13.77 -5.46 -14.43
C GLY A 403 -12.82 -4.64 -15.31
N SER A 404 -11.86 -3.93 -14.73
CA SER A 404 -10.92 -3.04 -15.44
C SER A 404 -10.02 -3.79 -16.44
N SER A 405 -9.60 -3.10 -17.51
CA SER A 405 -8.57 -3.61 -18.41
C SER A 405 -7.16 -3.51 -17.81
N ALA A 406 -6.95 -2.63 -16.83
CA ALA A 406 -5.67 -2.37 -16.18
C ALA A 406 -5.37 -3.38 -15.05
N TRP A 407 -4.30 -4.16 -15.20
CA TRP A 407 -3.90 -5.16 -14.19
C TRP A 407 -3.60 -4.59 -12.79
N PRO A 408 -2.92 -3.43 -12.64
CA PRO A 408 -2.72 -2.83 -11.32
C PRO A 408 -4.03 -2.52 -10.59
N ARG A 409 -5.05 -2.05 -11.34
CA ARG A 409 -6.37 -1.75 -10.79
C ARG A 409 -7.10 -3.00 -10.33
N LYS A 410 -7.03 -4.08 -11.11
CA LYS A 410 -7.55 -5.41 -10.73
C LYS A 410 -6.90 -5.93 -9.44
N ARG A 411 -5.57 -5.81 -9.32
CA ARG A 411 -4.83 -6.22 -8.11
C ARG A 411 -5.22 -5.38 -6.89
N ALA A 412 -5.31 -4.06 -7.04
CA ALA A 412 -5.74 -3.16 -5.96
C ALA A 412 -7.18 -3.50 -5.50
N ALA A 413 -8.11 -3.71 -6.44
CA ALA A 413 -9.48 -4.12 -6.12
C ALA A 413 -9.53 -5.48 -5.41
N ALA A 414 -8.77 -6.48 -5.87
CA ALA A 414 -8.72 -7.79 -5.20
C ALA A 414 -8.15 -7.70 -3.76
N LYS A 415 -7.13 -6.87 -3.53
CA LYS A 415 -6.59 -6.62 -2.18
C LYS A 415 -7.61 -5.93 -1.28
N ALA A 416 -8.24 -4.87 -1.79
CA ALA A 416 -9.27 -4.12 -1.06
C ALA A 416 -10.49 -5.00 -0.74
N LEU A 417 -10.94 -5.85 -1.67
CA LEU A 417 -12.03 -6.80 -1.44
C LEU A 417 -11.66 -7.85 -0.39
N SER A 418 -10.41 -8.34 -0.41
CA SER A 418 -9.93 -9.29 0.60
C SER A 418 -9.95 -8.66 2.01
N ALA A 419 -9.50 -7.41 2.14
CA ALA A 419 -9.54 -6.67 3.40
C ALA A 419 -10.99 -6.41 3.86
N LEU A 420 -11.88 -6.02 2.95
CA LEU A 420 -13.31 -5.85 3.26
C LEU A 420 -13.96 -7.15 3.73
N ALA A 421 -13.62 -8.28 3.10
CA ALA A 421 -14.14 -9.60 3.48
C ALA A 421 -13.63 -10.07 4.84
N GLU A 422 -12.44 -9.66 5.26
CA GLU A 422 -11.89 -9.96 6.57
C GLU A 422 -12.55 -9.12 7.68
N VAL A 423 -12.80 -7.83 7.43
CA VAL A 423 -13.28 -6.90 8.47
C VAL A 423 -14.80 -6.81 8.56
N ALA A 424 -15.52 -6.90 7.44
CA ALA A 424 -16.98 -6.75 7.37
C ALA A 424 -17.66 -7.81 6.48
N PRO A 425 -17.44 -9.13 6.74
CA PRO A 425 -18.03 -10.21 5.95
C PRO A 425 -19.56 -10.20 5.93
N ASP A 426 -20.19 -9.73 7.02
CA ASP A 426 -21.63 -9.66 7.19
C ASP A 426 -22.32 -8.70 6.21
N GLN A 427 -21.59 -7.72 5.68
CA GLN A 427 -22.12 -6.73 4.75
C GLN A 427 -21.94 -7.13 3.27
N LEU A 428 -21.04 -8.07 2.99
CA LEU A 428 -20.73 -8.50 1.62
C LEU A 428 -21.73 -9.49 1.04
N GLY A 429 -22.49 -10.20 1.89
CA GLY A 429 -23.42 -11.25 1.46
C GLY A 429 -24.24 -10.88 0.21
N PRO A 430 -24.97 -9.76 0.19
CA PRO A 430 -25.79 -9.35 -0.96
C PRO A 430 -25.01 -9.04 -2.25
N TYR A 431 -23.73 -8.70 -2.17
CA TYR A 431 -22.93 -8.31 -3.34
C TYR A 431 -21.96 -9.42 -3.77
N SER A 432 -21.74 -10.40 -2.90
CA SER A 432 -20.79 -11.49 -3.10
C SER A 432 -21.02 -12.30 -4.39
N PRO A 433 -22.25 -12.57 -4.89
CA PRO A 433 -22.43 -13.32 -6.12
C PRO A 433 -21.86 -12.60 -7.35
N ALA A 434 -22.13 -11.30 -7.49
CA ALA A 434 -21.63 -10.49 -8.61
C ALA A 434 -20.09 -10.38 -8.57
N LEU A 435 -19.53 -10.14 -7.38
CA LEU A 435 -18.07 -10.07 -7.19
C LEU A 435 -17.39 -11.42 -7.46
N ALA A 436 -17.99 -12.53 -7.02
CA ALA A 436 -17.49 -13.87 -7.27
C ALA A 436 -17.52 -14.21 -8.77
N GLN A 437 -18.56 -13.82 -9.51
CA GLN A 437 -18.63 -14.04 -10.95
C GLN A 437 -17.52 -13.31 -11.72
N LEU A 438 -17.21 -12.05 -11.35
CA LEU A 438 -16.09 -11.31 -11.95
C LEU A 438 -14.75 -12.02 -11.70
N LEU A 439 -14.53 -12.51 -10.48
CA LEU A 439 -13.34 -13.28 -10.12
C LEU A 439 -13.27 -14.65 -10.83
N LEU A 440 -14.41 -15.34 -10.99
CA LEU A 440 -14.51 -16.61 -11.70
C LEU A 440 -14.24 -16.47 -13.21
N ALA A 441 -14.67 -15.36 -13.82
CA ALA A 441 -14.35 -15.03 -15.20
C ALA A 441 -12.84 -14.87 -15.40
N GLU A 442 -12.15 -14.19 -14.47
CA GLU A 442 -10.68 -14.10 -14.47
C GLU A 442 -10.00 -15.43 -14.13
N ALA A 443 -10.62 -16.28 -13.30
CA ALA A 443 -10.11 -17.58 -12.89
C ALA A 443 -9.97 -18.54 -14.07
N SER A 444 -11.07 -18.69 -14.83
CA SER A 444 -11.24 -19.65 -15.92
C SER A 444 -10.71 -19.13 -17.26
N GLY A 445 -10.69 -17.80 -17.47
CA GLY A 445 -10.35 -17.17 -18.76
C GLY A 445 -9.10 -16.27 -18.75
N GLY A 446 -8.75 -15.78 -19.95
CA GLY A 446 -7.78 -14.69 -20.15
C GLY A 446 -6.29 -15.06 -20.08
N ARG A 447 -5.44 -14.06 -20.26
CA ARG A 447 -3.97 -14.18 -20.17
C ARG A 447 -3.54 -14.38 -18.71
N LEU A 448 -2.46 -15.13 -18.48
CA LEU A 448 -1.76 -15.15 -17.19
C LEU A 448 -0.77 -13.99 -17.14
N TRP A 449 -0.81 -13.23 -16.06
CA TRP A 449 0.01 -12.05 -15.82
C TRP A 449 0.52 -12.06 -14.36
N GLU A 450 1.51 -11.23 -14.06
CA GLU A 450 2.20 -11.24 -12.76
C GLU A 450 1.26 -10.81 -11.62
N GLY A 451 1.12 -11.60 -10.56
CA GLY A 451 0.25 -11.26 -9.43
C GLY A 451 -1.23 -11.59 -9.63
N LYS A 452 -1.60 -12.24 -10.74
CA LYS A 452 -2.96 -12.77 -10.95
C LYS A 452 -3.36 -13.77 -9.85
N GLU A 453 -2.39 -14.39 -9.19
CA GLU A 453 -2.57 -15.25 -8.02
C GLU A 453 -3.36 -14.57 -6.89
N GLY A 454 -3.21 -13.25 -6.73
CA GLY A 454 -3.95 -12.46 -5.74
C GLY A 454 -5.47 -12.48 -5.95
N LEU A 455 -5.93 -12.63 -7.19
CA LEU A 455 -7.36 -12.75 -7.49
C LEU A 455 -7.92 -14.10 -7.01
N MET A 456 -7.12 -15.16 -7.07
CA MET A 456 -7.53 -16.48 -6.54
C MET A 456 -7.61 -16.45 -5.02
N ALA A 457 -6.59 -15.86 -4.37
CA ALA A 457 -6.62 -15.67 -2.92
C ALA A 457 -7.85 -14.85 -2.48
N CYS A 458 -8.21 -13.82 -3.24
CA CYS A 458 -9.41 -13.02 -3.02
C CYS A 458 -10.69 -13.85 -3.19
N LEU A 459 -10.81 -14.64 -4.26
CA LEU A 459 -11.96 -15.52 -4.49
C LEU A 459 -12.15 -16.53 -3.34
N GLY A 460 -11.07 -17.12 -2.85
CA GLY A 460 -11.11 -18.02 -1.69
C GLY A 460 -11.52 -17.30 -0.40
N GLY A 461 -11.04 -16.07 -0.19
CA GLY A 461 -11.42 -15.24 0.96
C GLY A 461 -12.89 -14.82 0.94
N LEU A 462 -13.38 -14.36 -0.22
CA LEU A 462 -14.80 -14.03 -0.44
C LEU A 462 -15.67 -15.28 -0.26
N GLY A 463 -15.23 -16.41 -0.80
CA GLY A 463 -15.84 -17.72 -0.63
C GLY A 463 -16.00 -18.11 0.84
N ALA A 464 -14.97 -17.91 1.64
CA ALA A 464 -15.01 -18.20 3.06
C ALA A 464 -15.89 -17.22 3.86
N ALA A 465 -15.83 -15.93 3.54
CA ALA A 465 -16.61 -14.88 4.20
C ALA A 465 -18.11 -14.98 3.91
N CYS A 466 -18.49 -15.39 2.70
CA CYS A 466 -19.88 -15.36 2.22
C CYS A 466 -20.39 -16.74 1.76
N ALA A 467 -19.87 -17.83 2.35
CA ALA A 467 -20.17 -19.21 1.95
C ALA A 467 -21.69 -19.48 1.83
N ALA A 468 -22.49 -19.04 2.80
CA ALA A 468 -23.94 -19.27 2.82
C ALA A 468 -24.69 -18.66 1.62
N THR A 469 -24.20 -17.52 1.10
CA THR A 469 -24.75 -16.88 -0.09
C THR A 469 -24.21 -17.53 -1.36
N LEU A 470 -22.91 -17.79 -1.41
CA LEU A 470 -22.23 -18.29 -2.62
C LEU A 470 -22.60 -19.74 -2.98
N VAL A 471 -22.98 -20.55 -2.00
CA VAL A 471 -23.58 -21.88 -2.20
C VAL A 471 -24.91 -21.80 -2.94
N GLN A 472 -25.68 -20.74 -2.74
CA GLN A 472 -26.96 -20.53 -3.44
C GLN A 472 -26.76 -19.88 -4.82
N GLN A 473 -25.85 -18.90 -4.92
CA GLN A 473 -25.52 -18.21 -6.17
C GLN A 473 -24.05 -17.74 -6.15
N PRO A 474 -23.19 -18.13 -7.11
CA PRO A 474 -23.51 -18.86 -8.34
C PRO A 474 -23.76 -20.36 -8.17
N GLY A 475 -23.56 -20.91 -6.96
CA GLY A 475 -23.65 -22.34 -6.70
C GLY A 475 -22.29 -22.95 -6.36
N VAL A 476 -22.29 -23.92 -5.45
CA VAL A 476 -21.05 -24.58 -4.99
C VAL A 476 -20.28 -25.25 -6.13
N ASP A 477 -20.98 -25.90 -7.07
CA ASP A 477 -20.35 -26.57 -8.21
C ASP A 477 -19.70 -25.60 -9.19
N VAL A 478 -20.32 -24.43 -9.41
CA VAL A 478 -19.76 -23.38 -10.28
C VAL A 478 -18.50 -22.79 -9.65
N LEU A 479 -18.53 -22.54 -8.34
CA LEU A 479 -17.40 -21.99 -7.59
C LEU A 479 -16.21 -22.97 -7.58
N LEU A 480 -16.45 -24.23 -7.23
CA LEU A 480 -15.41 -25.27 -7.18
C LEU A 480 -14.91 -25.63 -8.58
N GLY A 481 -15.81 -25.75 -9.56
CA GLY A 481 -15.45 -26.00 -10.97
C GLY A 481 -14.58 -24.88 -11.56
N GLY A 482 -14.87 -23.62 -11.25
CA GLY A 482 -14.04 -22.49 -11.66
C GLY A 482 -12.63 -22.53 -11.04
N LEU A 483 -12.52 -22.89 -9.76
CA LEU A 483 -11.23 -23.04 -9.08
C LEU A 483 -10.43 -24.24 -9.60
N LEU A 484 -11.09 -25.37 -9.91
CA LEU A 484 -10.47 -26.51 -10.57
C LEU A 484 -9.96 -26.17 -11.97
N SER A 485 -10.74 -25.40 -12.74
CA SER A 485 -10.32 -24.87 -14.05
C SER A 485 -9.07 -23.98 -13.92
N ALA A 486 -9.02 -23.12 -12.89
CA ALA A 486 -7.84 -22.32 -12.59
C ALA A 486 -6.62 -23.17 -12.17
N ALA A 487 -6.85 -24.25 -11.42
CA ALA A 487 -5.81 -25.20 -10.99
C ALA A 487 -5.24 -26.03 -12.16
N ALA A 488 -5.97 -26.15 -13.26
CA ALA A 488 -5.53 -26.83 -14.49
C ALA A 488 -4.66 -25.95 -15.42
N ARG A 489 -4.43 -24.67 -15.07
CA ARG A 489 -3.64 -23.74 -15.90
C ARG A 489 -2.13 -24.06 -15.85
N LYS A 490 -1.37 -23.55 -16.83
CA LYS A 490 0.07 -23.88 -17.00
C LYS A 490 0.98 -23.42 -15.85
N LYS A 491 0.74 -22.25 -15.25
CA LYS A 491 1.68 -21.63 -14.27
C LYS A 491 1.52 -22.23 -12.86
N THR A 492 2.54 -22.91 -12.34
CA THR A 492 2.53 -23.60 -11.04
C THR A 492 2.08 -22.72 -9.86
N SER A 493 2.57 -21.48 -9.74
CA SER A 493 2.17 -20.56 -8.66
C SER A 493 0.67 -20.23 -8.68
N TYR A 494 0.09 -20.13 -9.88
CA TYR A 494 -1.33 -19.88 -10.07
C TYR A 494 -2.17 -21.10 -9.72
N ARG A 495 -1.69 -22.30 -10.05
CA ARG A 495 -2.34 -23.56 -9.67
C ARG A 495 -2.39 -23.73 -8.15
N ALA A 496 -1.26 -23.48 -7.48
CA ALA A 496 -1.17 -23.52 -6.02
C ALA A 496 -2.12 -22.49 -5.37
N ALA A 497 -2.17 -21.26 -5.90
CA ALA A 497 -3.09 -20.23 -5.41
C ALA A 497 -4.57 -20.63 -5.59
N ALA A 498 -4.94 -21.25 -6.72
CA ALA A 498 -6.28 -21.75 -6.97
C ALA A 498 -6.69 -22.87 -6.01
N LEU A 499 -5.80 -23.84 -5.76
CA LEU A 499 -6.05 -24.91 -4.79
C LEU A 499 -6.12 -24.37 -3.36
N ALA A 500 -5.24 -23.45 -2.97
CA ALA A 500 -5.31 -22.80 -1.66
C ALA A 500 -6.62 -22.03 -1.46
N ALA A 501 -7.12 -21.36 -2.51
CA ALA A 501 -8.42 -20.71 -2.51
C ALA A 501 -9.56 -21.73 -2.36
N MET A 502 -9.49 -22.86 -3.07
CA MET A 502 -10.47 -23.95 -2.98
C MET A 502 -10.50 -24.57 -1.59
N GLN A 503 -9.35 -24.79 -0.95
CA GLN A 503 -9.29 -25.28 0.42
C GLN A 503 -10.03 -24.35 1.38
N LYS A 504 -9.83 -23.02 1.28
CA LYS A 504 -10.54 -22.04 2.13
C LYS A 504 -12.05 -22.13 1.96
N VAL A 505 -12.51 -22.25 0.70
CA VAL A 505 -13.94 -22.44 0.39
C VAL A 505 -14.45 -23.72 1.05
N LEU A 506 -13.80 -24.86 0.79
CA LEU A 506 -14.20 -26.16 1.34
C LEU A 506 -14.29 -26.12 2.87
N VAL A 507 -13.32 -25.52 3.56
CA VAL A 507 -13.34 -25.38 5.02
C VAL A 507 -14.54 -24.56 5.50
N ALA A 508 -14.90 -23.50 4.78
CA ALA A 508 -16.05 -22.65 5.13
C ALA A 508 -17.42 -23.32 4.89
N LEU A 509 -17.47 -24.42 4.14
CA LEU A 509 -18.70 -25.19 3.93
C LEU A 509 -19.04 -26.13 5.08
N LEU A 510 -18.09 -26.45 5.98
CA LEU A 510 -18.31 -27.41 7.09
C LEU A 510 -19.52 -27.05 7.98
N PRO A 511 -19.73 -25.79 8.39
CA PRO A 511 -20.91 -25.44 9.19
C PRO A 511 -22.24 -25.61 8.43
N LEU A 512 -22.22 -25.62 7.10
CA LEU A 512 -23.40 -25.65 6.23
C LEU A 512 -23.89 -27.07 5.92
N THR A 513 -23.12 -28.12 6.22
CA THR A 513 -23.56 -29.52 6.07
C THR A 513 -24.46 -29.98 7.23
N CYS A 514 -24.40 -29.30 8.37
CA CYS A 514 -25.08 -29.68 9.61
C CYS A 514 -26.32 -28.82 9.91
N ALA A 515 -26.51 -27.72 9.18
CA ALA A 515 -27.56 -26.74 9.45
C ALA A 515 -28.93 -27.27 9.00
N THR A 516 -29.85 -27.52 9.93
CA THR A 516 -31.18 -28.08 9.63
C THR A 516 -32.25 -27.01 9.32
N THR A 517 -31.93 -25.73 9.47
CA THR A 517 -32.91 -24.62 9.44
C THR A 517 -32.59 -23.48 8.47
N THR A 518 -31.51 -23.58 7.68
CA THR A 518 -31.16 -22.55 6.68
C THR A 518 -31.36 -23.06 5.25
N PRO A 519 -31.73 -22.20 4.28
CA PRO A 519 -31.88 -22.58 2.87
C PRO A 519 -30.53 -22.88 2.16
N ALA A 520 -29.42 -22.93 2.89
CA ALA A 520 -28.05 -23.02 2.37
C ALA A 520 -27.37 -24.36 2.69
N VAL A 521 -28.14 -25.43 2.85
CA VAL A 521 -27.58 -26.77 3.14
C VAL A 521 -26.78 -27.26 1.95
N VAL A 522 -25.56 -27.71 2.22
CA VAL A 522 -24.65 -28.26 1.21
C VAL A 522 -24.69 -29.78 1.26
N ASP A 523 -24.89 -30.42 0.11
CA ASP A 523 -24.69 -31.86 -0.02
C ASP A 523 -23.19 -32.18 -0.11
N GLY A 524 -22.63 -32.68 0.98
CA GLY A 524 -21.24 -33.09 1.06
C GLY A 524 -20.85 -34.19 0.06
N SER A 525 -21.80 -35.04 -0.35
CA SER A 525 -21.55 -36.06 -1.37
C SER A 525 -21.35 -35.45 -2.75
N ALA A 526 -22.13 -34.42 -3.10
CA ALA A 526 -21.97 -33.68 -4.36
C ALA A 526 -20.62 -32.94 -4.40
N VAL A 527 -20.24 -32.27 -3.30
CA VAL A 527 -18.94 -31.59 -3.18
C VAL A 527 -17.77 -32.57 -3.37
N TRP A 528 -17.85 -33.73 -2.72
CA TRP A 528 -16.85 -34.79 -2.88
C TRP A 528 -16.79 -35.30 -4.33
N GLY A 529 -17.94 -35.52 -4.97
CA GLY A 529 -18.02 -35.97 -6.36
C GLY A 529 -17.40 -34.99 -7.35
N THR A 530 -17.57 -33.68 -7.12
CA THR A 530 -17.00 -32.62 -7.98
C THR A 530 -15.48 -32.49 -7.80
N VAL A 531 -14.97 -32.57 -6.57
CA VAL A 531 -13.57 -32.22 -6.26
C VAL A 531 -12.64 -33.44 -6.21
N SER A 532 -13.10 -34.60 -5.75
CA SER A 532 -12.23 -35.75 -5.52
C SER A 532 -11.60 -36.34 -6.79
N PRO A 533 -12.28 -36.48 -7.96
CA PRO A 533 -11.69 -37.15 -9.12
C PRO A 533 -10.38 -36.50 -9.62
N PRO A 534 -10.30 -35.18 -9.89
CA PRO A 534 -9.05 -34.57 -10.37
C PRO A 534 -7.95 -34.55 -9.31
N LEU A 535 -8.29 -34.52 -8.02
CA LEU A 535 -7.29 -34.54 -6.94
C LEU A 535 -6.72 -35.94 -6.71
N LEU A 536 -7.55 -36.99 -6.78
CA LEU A 536 -7.10 -38.38 -6.69
C LEU A 536 -6.24 -38.78 -7.90
N ASP A 537 -6.62 -38.34 -9.10
CA ASP A 537 -5.79 -38.53 -10.31
C ASP A 537 -4.42 -37.86 -10.15
N ALA A 538 -4.35 -36.65 -9.58
CA ALA A 538 -3.07 -36.01 -9.28
C ALA A 538 -2.22 -36.79 -8.27
N LEU A 539 -2.80 -37.36 -7.20
CA LEU A 539 -2.06 -38.24 -6.28
C LEU A 539 -1.50 -39.48 -7.01
N GLN A 540 -2.30 -40.08 -7.89
CA GLN A 540 -1.89 -41.23 -8.69
C GLN A 540 -0.75 -40.90 -9.66
N GLN A 541 -0.81 -39.73 -10.32
CA GLN A 541 0.27 -39.24 -11.19
C GLN A 541 1.57 -39.00 -10.42
N HIS A 542 1.50 -38.43 -9.21
CA HIS A 542 2.69 -38.27 -8.35
C HIS A 542 3.27 -39.61 -7.91
N LEU A 543 2.41 -40.58 -7.57
CA LEU A 543 2.86 -41.93 -7.21
C LEU A 543 3.52 -42.64 -8.40
N ALA A 544 2.95 -42.52 -9.60
CA ALA A 544 3.53 -43.05 -10.82
C ALA A 544 4.88 -42.38 -11.16
N ALA A 545 4.98 -41.06 -11.00
CA ALA A 545 6.23 -40.33 -11.21
C ALA A 545 7.31 -40.71 -10.19
N ALA A 546 6.94 -40.93 -8.92
CA ALA A 546 7.88 -41.28 -7.86
C ALA A 546 8.33 -42.76 -7.91
N SER A 547 7.59 -43.62 -8.61
CA SER A 547 7.93 -45.04 -8.84
C SER A 547 8.64 -45.29 -10.18
N ALA A 548 8.79 -44.28 -11.03
CA ALA A 548 9.51 -44.39 -12.29
C ALA A 548 11.04 -44.54 -12.04
N PRO A 549 11.74 -45.39 -12.81
CA PRO A 549 13.20 -45.52 -12.70
C PRO A 549 13.87 -44.19 -13.04
N ALA A 550 14.84 -43.77 -12.21
CA ALA A 550 15.56 -42.52 -12.39
C ALA A 550 16.12 -42.42 -13.83
N PRO A 551 15.88 -41.31 -14.56
CA PRO A 551 16.48 -41.13 -15.87
C PRO A 551 18.01 -41.12 -15.71
N ALA A 552 18.70 -41.89 -16.56
CA ALA A 552 20.16 -41.95 -16.58
C ALA A 552 20.74 -40.53 -16.62
N ALA A 553 21.56 -40.19 -15.62
CA ALA A 553 22.14 -38.87 -15.44
C ALA A 553 22.83 -38.39 -16.73
N LYS A 554 22.26 -37.38 -17.40
CA LYS A 554 23.04 -36.50 -18.27
C LYS A 554 23.61 -35.39 -17.40
N ALA A 555 24.93 -35.40 -17.33
CA ALA A 555 25.76 -34.42 -16.66
C ALA A 555 25.45 -32.98 -17.11
N GLU A 556 25.65 -32.05 -16.18
CA GLU A 556 25.51 -30.60 -16.29
C GLU A 556 26.03 -30.02 -17.61
N ALA A 557 25.25 -29.13 -18.24
CA ALA A 557 25.76 -27.88 -18.80
C ALA A 557 24.64 -26.93 -19.23
N ALA A 558 24.91 -25.64 -19.02
CA ALA A 558 24.42 -24.46 -19.73
C ALA A 558 23.05 -23.86 -19.34
N ALA A 559 23.15 -22.67 -18.75
CA ALA A 559 22.15 -21.63 -18.78
C ALA A 559 21.60 -21.39 -20.20
N GLY A 560 20.28 -21.21 -20.30
CA GLY A 560 19.63 -20.76 -21.53
C GLY A 560 19.23 -21.87 -22.49
N ALA A 561 18.29 -22.73 -22.10
CA ALA A 561 17.54 -23.57 -23.03
C ALA A 561 16.05 -23.42 -22.72
N ALA A 562 15.25 -23.11 -23.75
CA ALA A 562 13.81 -22.98 -23.67
C ALA A 562 13.17 -24.23 -23.07
N GLU A 563 12.19 -24.05 -22.18
CA GLU A 563 11.41 -25.16 -21.61
C GLU A 563 10.85 -26.04 -22.74
N PRO A 564 10.98 -27.38 -22.65
CA PRO A 564 10.35 -28.28 -23.61
C PRO A 564 8.83 -28.15 -23.51
N ALA A 565 8.16 -28.18 -24.66
CA ALA A 565 6.73 -27.98 -24.78
C ALA A 565 5.90 -29.12 -24.16
N ASP A 566 4.86 -28.72 -23.41
CA ASP A 566 3.62 -29.44 -23.11
C ASP A 566 3.69 -30.83 -22.41
N GLU A 567 4.47 -30.96 -21.34
CA GLU A 567 4.24 -32.02 -20.35
C GLU A 567 3.29 -31.50 -19.24
N VAL A 568 2.08 -32.08 -19.14
CA VAL A 568 1.10 -31.68 -18.12
C VAL A 568 1.56 -32.16 -16.75
N LYS A 569 2.25 -31.28 -16.01
CA LYS A 569 2.70 -31.58 -14.65
C LYS A 569 1.50 -31.84 -13.73
N PRO A 570 1.52 -32.86 -12.84
CA PRO A 570 0.45 -33.10 -11.89
C PRO A 570 0.16 -31.88 -11.01
N LEU A 571 -1.03 -31.81 -10.40
CA LEU A 571 -1.39 -30.73 -9.48
C LEU A 571 -0.37 -30.63 -8.32
N PRO A 572 -0.10 -29.42 -7.79
CA PRO A 572 0.77 -29.26 -6.62
C PRO A 572 0.33 -30.17 -5.47
N LEU A 573 1.24 -31.07 -5.05
CA LEU A 573 0.90 -32.13 -4.09
C LEU A 573 0.45 -31.59 -2.72
N PRO A 574 1.12 -30.59 -2.11
CA PRO A 574 0.72 -30.09 -0.80
C PRO A 574 -0.70 -29.53 -0.76
N GLU A 575 -1.04 -28.69 -1.74
CA GLU A 575 -2.36 -28.08 -1.85
C GLU A 575 -3.43 -29.10 -2.26
N THR A 576 -3.07 -30.10 -3.07
CA THR A 576 -3.94 -31.25 -3.41
C THR A 576 -4.33 -32.03 -2.16
N CYS A 577 -3.35 -32.40 -1.33
CA CYS A 577 -3.60 -33.09 -0.06
C CYS A 577 -4.48 -32.26 0.88
N SER A 578 -4.22 -30.94 0.95
CA SER A 578 -4.98 -30.02 1.79
C SER A 578 -6.44 -29.88 1.37
N CYS A 579 -6.70 -29.82 0.05
CA CYS A 579 -8.05 -29.79 -0.51
C CYS A 579 -8.79 -31.11 -0.30
N LEU A 580 -8.14 -32.25 -0.53
CA LEU A 580 -8.72 -33.57 -0.27
C LEU A 580 -9.09 -33.73 1.21
N GLY A 581 -8.23 -33.28 2.13
CA GLY A 581 -8.53 -33.34 3.56
C GLY A 581 -9.72 -32.47 3.95
N ALA A 582 -9.87 -31.29 3.36
CA ALA A 582 -11.03 -30.43 3.60
C ALA A 582 -12.32 -31.04 3.01
N ALA A 583 -12.27 -31.56 1.79
CA ALA A 583 -13.40 -32.24 1.17
C ALA A 583 -13.80 -33.53 1.92
N TRP A 584 -12.82 -34.28 2.43
CA TRP A 584 -13.04 -35.48 3.23
C TRP A 584 -13.89 -35.21 4.47
N LYS A 585 -13.65 -34.07 5.15
CA LYS A 585 -14.41 -33.66 6.33
C LYS A 585 -15.87 -33.28 6.02
N LEU A 586 -16.16 -32.88 4.79
CA LEU A 586 -17.53 -32.62 4.32
C LEU A 586 -18.26 -33.91 3.91
N THR A 587 -17.52 -34.99 3.68
CA THR A 587 -18.06 -36.20 3.04
C THR A 587 -18.86 -37.03 4.04
N PRO A 588 -20.12 -37.42 3.70
CA PRO A 588 -20.91 -38.31 4.55
C PRO A 588 -20.25 -39.68 4.76
N ASP A 589 -20.56 -40.34 5.87
CA ASP A 589 -19.92 -41.59 6.31
C ASP A 589 -19.89 -42.69 5.24
N ALA A 590 -21.02 -42.92 4.55
CA ALA A 590 -21.12 -43.94 3.51
C ALA A 590 -20.18 -43.68 2.32
N ALA A 591 -20.03 -42.41 1.93
CA ALA A 591 -19.12 -42.02 0.85
C ALA A 591 -17.65 -42.08 1.30
N ARG A 592 -17.36 -41.78 2.57
CA ARG A 592 -16.01 -41.97 3.17
C ARG A 592 -15.61 -43.44 3.17
N ALA A 593 -16.51 -44.34 3.60
CA ALA A 593 -16.26 -45.79 3.58
C ALA A 593 -15.93 -46.30 2.17
N ALA A 594 -16.66 -45.83 1.15
CA ALA A 594 -16.44 -46.22 -0.24
C ALA A 594 -15.12 -45.68 -0.84
N ALA A 595 -14.72 -44.46 -0.47
CA ALA A 595 -13.52 -43.82 -1.01
C ALA A 595 -12.22 -44.18 -0.26
N ALA A 596 -12.32 -44.63 1.00
CA ALA A 596 -11.17 -44.89 1.86
C ALA A 596 -10.13 -45.87 1.28
N PRO A 597 -10.50 -47.03 0.68
CA PRO A 597 -9.52 -48.00 0.19
C PRO A 597 -8.57 -47.42 -0.87
N LEU A 598 -9.10 -46.63 -1.81
CA LEU A 598 -8.28 -46.00 -2.86
C LEU A 598 -7.37 -44.92 -2.27
N LEU A 599 -7.91 -44.07 -1.41
CA LEU A 599 -7.15 -42.97 -0.81
C LEU A 599 -6.02 -43.51 0.09
N VAL A 600 -6.30 -44.50 0.94
CA VAL A 600 -5.28 -45.13 1.80
C VAL A 600 -4.17 -45.77 0.96
N LYS A 601 -4.52 -46.47 -0.13
CA LYS A 601 -3.53 -47.06 -1.04
C LYS A 601 -2.60 -46.01 -1.64
N LEU A 602 -3.16 -44.89 -2.12
CA LEU A 602 -2.36 -43.80 -2.71
C LEU A 602 -1.45 -43.14 -1.67
N LEU A 603 -1.96 -42.86 -0.47
CA LEU A 603 -1.18 -42.24 0.61
C LEU A 603 -0.05 -43.16 1.09
N SER A 604 -0.33 -44.44 1.29
CA SER A 604 0.67 -45.43 1.69
C SER A 604 1.79 -45.54 0.64
N GLY A 605 1.43 -45.65 -0.64
CA GLY A 605 2.41 -45.68 -1.74
C GLY A 605 3.26 -44.42 -1.84
N LEU A 606 2.66 -43.23 -1.65
CA LEU A 606 3.40 -41.96 -1.66
C LEU A 606 4.36 -41.84 -0.46
N MET A 607 3.97 -42.29 0.73
CA MET A 607 4.88 -42.34 1.88
C MET A 607 6.05 -43.32 1.66
N ALA A 608 5.82 -44.39 0.92
CA ALA A 608 6.85 -45.37 0.56
C ALA A 608 7.80 -44.90 -0.57
N ALA A 609 7.43 -43.89 -1.35
CA ALA A 609 8.23 -43.48 -2.50
C ALA A 609 9.44 -42.60 -2.10
N ALA A 610 10.65 -43.02 -2.46
CA ALA A 610 11.91 -42.40 -2.04
C ALA A 610 12.23 -41.03 -2.69
N GLY A 611 11.46 -40.59 -3.68
CA GLY A 611 11.75 -39.38 -4.49
C GLY A 611 11.04 -38.09 -4.07
N LEU A 612 10.26 -38.08 -2.98
CA LEU A 612 9.47 -36.91 -2.56
C LEU A 612 10.29 -35.96 -1.68
N SER A 613 10.00 -34.66 -1.78
CA SER A 613 10.54 -33.67 -0.84
C SER A 613 9.91 -33.84 0.54
N TRP A 614 10.59 -33.35 1.59
CA TRP A 614 10.05 -33.38 2.95
C TRP A 614 8.71 -32.65 3.08
N THR A 615 8.52 -31.54 2.37
CA THR A 615 7.26 -30.78 2.34
C THR A 615 6.10 -31.59 1.76
N ASN A 616 6.39 -32.39 0.73
CA ASN A 616 5.45 -33.27 0.08
C ASN A 616 5.07 -34.44 1.01
N TRP A 617 6.03 -35.07 1.68
CA TRP A 617 5.74 -36.09 2.70
C TRP A 617 4.92 -35.53 3.86
N LEU A 618 5.22 -34.32 4.35
CA LEU A 618 4.43 -33.68 5.41
C LEU A 618 2.97 -33.55 5.00
N ALA A 619 2.69 -33.15 3.75
CA ALA A 619 1.33 -32.99 3.27
C ALA A 619 0.59 -34.33 3.16
N VAL A 620 1.25 -35.38 2.65
CA VAL A 620 0.71 -36.74 2.55
C VAL A 620 0.40 -37.30 3.94
N VAL A 621 1.32 -37.18 4.90
CA VAL A 621 1.13 -37.61 6.29
C VAL A 621 0.00 -36.82 6.97
N THR A 622 -0.11 -35.53 6.69
CA THR A 622 -1.20 -34.69 7.22
C THR A 622 -2.57 -35.13 6.70
N LEU A 623 -2.67 -35.50 5.41
CA LEU A 623 -3.90 -36.07 4.85
C LEU A 623 -4.18 -37.47 5.42
N ALA A 624 -3.16 -38.30 5.60
CA ALA A 624 -3.30 -39.61 6.24
C ALA A 624 -3.87 -39.47 7.66
N GLN A 625 -3.41 -38.48 8.43
CA GLN A 625 -3.99 -38.18 9.75
C GLN A 625 -5.49 -37.91 9.68
N VAL A 626 -5.95 -37.10 8.72
CA VAL A 626 -7.39 -36.79 8.56
C VAL A 626 -8.20 -38.05 8.26
N VAL A 627 -7.64 -39.00 7.52
CA VAL A 627 -8.27 -40.31 7.27
C VAL A 627 -8.29 -41.17 8.54
N VAL A 628 -7.21 -41.18 9.32
CA VAL A 628 -7.12 -41.90 10.60
C VAL A 628 -8.12 -41.35 11.62
N GLU A 629 -8.27 -40.03 11.71
CA GLU A 629 -9.27 -39.38 12.57
C GLU A 629 -10.70 -39.83 12.23
N ALA A 630 -11.00 -40.09 10.95
CA ALA A 630 -12.31 -40.60 10.50
C ALA A 630 -12.55 -42.08 10.83
N ALA A 631 -11.48 -42.85 11.10
CA ALA A 631 -11.52 -44.26 11.50
C ALA A 631 -11.56 -44.44 13.03
N ALA A 632 -11.29 -43.40 13.81
CA ALA A 632 -11.29 -43.48 15.27
C ALA A 632 -12.70 -43.81 15.82
N PRO A 633 -12.80 -44.61 16.91
CA PRO A 633 -14.08 -44.93 17.53
C PRO A 633 -14.74 -43.68 18.14
N ALA A 634 -16.07 -43.59 18.05
CA ALA A 634 -16.84 -42.48 18.59
C ALA A 634 -16.70 -42.40 20.13
N GLY A 635 -15.81 -41.53 20.63
CA GLY A 635 -15.64 -41.31 22.07
C GLY A 635 -14.26 -40.84 22.54
N SER A 636 -13.23 -40.81 21.69
CA SER A 636 -11.86 -40.44 22.10
C SER A 636 -11.53 -38.94 22.03
N SER A 637 -12.43 -38.10 21.52
CA SER A 637 -12.30 -36.63 21.46
C SER A 637 -13.65 -35.95 21.20
N ALA A 638 -13.89 -34.78 21.80
CA ALA A 638 -15.20 -34.12 21.93
C ALA A 638 -15.75 -33.42 20.65
N ALA A 639 -15.44 -33.87 19.44
CA ALA A 639 -16.00 -33.31 18.21
C ALA A 639 -16.24 -34.36 17.11
N ALA A 640 -17.47 -34.90 17.08
CA ALA A 640 -18.22 -35.48 15.95
C ALA A 640 -17.69 -36.74 15.19
N ALA A 641 -18.61 -37.71 15.02
CA ALA A 641 -18.65 -38.78 14.01
C ALA A 641 -17.41 -39.71 13.88
N GLY A 642 -17.11 -40.47 14.94
CA GLY A 642 -16.17 -41.61 14.86
C GLY A 642 -16.84 -42.89 14.33
N GLY A 643 -16.11 -43.71 13.57
CA GLY A 643 -16.55 -45.03 13.09
C GLY A 643 -17.00 -45.11 11.62
N SER A 644 -16.75 -44.09 10.80
CA SER A 644 -17.20 -44.05 9.39
C SER A 644 -16.30 -44.82 8.41
N VAL A 645 -15.01 -44.95 8.73
CA VAL A 645 -14.01 -45.66 7.92
C VAL A 645 -13.65 -46.95 8.66
N PRO A 646 -13.70 -48.12 8.02
CA PRO A 646 -13.28 -49.37 8.65
C PRO A 646 -11.80 -49.28 9.08
N ALA A 647 -11.51 -49.53 10.35
CA ALA A 647 -10.14 -49.45 10.88
C ALA A 647 -9.19 -50.38 10.11
N ALA A 648 -9.66 -51.57 9.70
CA ALA A 648 -8.91 -52.51 8.86
C ALA A 648 -8.44 -51.89 7.52
N ALA A 649 -9.19 -50.95 6.94
CA ALA A 649 -8.80 -50.29 5.69
C ALA A 649 -7.59 -49.36 5.85
N CYS A 650 -7.28 -48.92 7.08
CA CYS A 650 -6.18 -48.00 7.39
C CYS A 650 -4.84 -48.71 7.65
N VAL A 651 -4.82 -50.06 7.75
CA VAL A 651 -3.61 -50.86 8.00
C VAL A 651 -2.43 -50.50 7.08
N PRO A 652 -2.61 -50.30 5.75
CA PRO A 652 -1.51 -49.94 4.85
C PRO A 652 -0.79 -48.63 5.21
N LEU A 653 -1.43 -47.70 5.94
CA LEU A 653 -0.81 -46.44 6.35
C LEU A 653 0.34 -46.66 7.34
N ALA A 654 0.27 -47.71 8.17
CA ALA A 654 1.31 -48.01 9.16
C ALA A 654 2.64 -48.35 8.48
N GLY A 655 2.62 -49.09 7.36
CA GLY A 655 3.83 -49.41 6.59
C GLY A 655 4.49 -48.16 6.00
N GLY A 656 3.70 -47.26 5.42
CA GLY A 656 4.20 -45.98 4.89
C GLY A 656 4.77 -45.07 5.98
N LEU A 657 4.12 -44.98 7.15
CA LEU A 657 4.62 -44.17 8.28
C LEU A 657 5.95 -44.71 8.82
N VAL A 658 6.09 -46.04 8.94
CA VAL A 658 7.35 -46.67 9.37
C VAL A 658 8.47 -46.35 8.39
N HIS A 659 8.21 -46.42 7.09
CA HIS A 659 9.20 -46.05 6.07
C HIS A 659 9.68 -44.60 6.22
N VAL A 660 8.76 -43.65 6.37
CA VAL A 660 9.11 -42.22 6.52
C VAL A 660 9.88 -41.97 7.83
N ILE A 661 9.53 -42.63 8.94
CA ILE A 661 10.23 -42.49 10.23
C ILE A 661 11.68 -43.01 10.14
N GLN A 662 11.89 -44.13 9.44
CA GLN A 662 13.20 -44.76 9.26
C GLN A 662 14.11 -43.99 8.28
N HIS A 663 13.55 -43.11 7.45
CA HIS A 663 14.34 -42.28 6.54
C HIS A 663 15.23 -41.30 7.33
N ASN A 664 16.56 -41.41 7.18
CA ASN A 664 17.52 -40.78 8.10
C ASN A 664 17.77 -39.27 7.84
N THR A 665 17.21 -38.71 6.76
CA THR A 665 17.56 -37.36 6.29
C THR A 665 16.62 -36.25 6.76
N ILE A 666 15.48 -36.56 7.42
CA ILE A 666 14.47 -35.54 7.78
C ILE A 666 13.94 -35.77 9.20
N SER A 667 14.70 -35.35 10.20
CA SER A 667 14.28 -35.34 11.60
C SER A 667 12.99 -34.53 11.85
N GLN A 668 12.70 -33.54 11.01
CA GLN A 668 11.54 -32.66 11.11
C GLN A 668 10.19 -33.37 10.91
N LEU A 669 10.15 -34.52 10.22
CA LEU A 669 8.93 -35.30 9.97
C LEU A 669 8.65 -36.36 11.03
N ARG A 670 9.68 -36.81 11.76
CA ARG A 670 9.60 -37.96 12.67
C ARG A 670 8.53 -37.77 13.75
N GLY A 671 8.51 -36.62 14.41
CA GLY A 671 7.50 -36.32 15.43
C GLY A 671 6.08 -36.44 14.89
N LYS A 672 5.81 -35.86 13.72
CA LYS A 672 4.47 -35.90 13.11
C LYS A 672 4.06 -37.32 12.71
N CYS A 673 4.97 -38.08 12.11
CA CYS A 673 4.68 -39.46 11.71
C CYS A 673 4.43 -40.36 12.93
N LEU A 674 5.20 -40.17 14.01
CA LEU A 674 5.01 -40.89 15.27
C LEU A 674 3.65 -40.57 15.92
N GLU A 675 3.22 -39.31 15.91
CA GLU A 675 1.89 -38.93 16.38
C GLU A 675 0.77 -39.64 15.61
N VAL A 676 0.83 -39.61 14.27
CA VAL A 676 -0.16 -40.25 13.39
C VAL A 676 -0.13 -41.77 13.55
N LEU A 677 1.06 -42.37 13.73
CA LEU A 677 1.20 -43.81 13.97
C LEU A 677 0.56 -44.23 15.30
N VAL A 678 0.76 -43.44 16.37
CA VAL A 678 0.09 -43.70 17.66
C VAL A 678 -1.43 -43.63 17.49
N GLN A 679 -1.95 -42.59 16.84
CA GLN A 679 -3.39 -42.45 16.58
C GLN A 679 -3.93 -43.62 15.76
N LEU A 680 -3.22 -44.05 14.72
CA LEU A 680 -3.60 -45.18 13.88
C LEU A 680 -3.68 -46.49 14.68
N LEU A 681 -2.65 -46.80 15.47
CA LEU A 681 -2.65 -48.01 16.30
C LEU A 681 -3.80 -48.00 17.31
N GLN A 682 -4.15 -46.84 17.86
CA GLN A 682 -5.30 -46.70 18.76
C GLN A 682 -6.64 -46.94 18.05
N THR A 683 -6.74 -46.73 16.72
CA THR A 683 -7.98 -47.08 15.98
C THR A 683 -8.20 -48.58 15.86
N PHE A 684 -7.15 -49.39 15.97
CA PHE A 684 -7.25 -50.84 15.97
C PHE A 684 -7.66 -51.39 17.34
N GLU A 685 -7.40 -50.66 18.42
CA GLU A 685 -7.78 -51.07 19.78
C GLU A 685 -9.31 -51.18 19.89
N GLY A 686 -9.81 -52.39 20.14
CA GLY A 686 -11.24 -52.66 20.29
C GLY A 686 -11.95 -53.13 19.01
N ASP A 687 -11.25 -53.21 17.87
CA ASP A 687 -11.73 -53.85 16.63
C ASP A 687 -10.87 -55.10 16.35
N ALA A 688 -11.43 -56.29 16.62
CA ALA A 688 -10.74 -57.56 16.49
C ALA A 688 -10.35 -57.88 15.03
N GLU A 689 -11.16 -57.47 14.07
CA GLU A 689 -10.89 -57.70 12.64
C GLU A 689 -9.75 -56.80 12.18
N ALA A 690 -9.77 -55.52 12.57
CA ALA A 690 -8.69 -54.58 12.27
C ALA A 690 -7.37 -54.95 12.98
N SER A 691 -7.45 -55.39 14.24
CA SER A 691 -6.29 -55.87 15.00
C SER A 691 -5.66 -57.07 14.33
N LEU A 692 -6.46 -58.07 13.96
CA LEU A 692 -5.97 -59.26 13.24
C LEU A 692 -5.37 -58.89 11.88
N ALA A 693 -6.02 -58.00 11.13
CA ALA A 693 -5.53 -57.51 9.84
C ALA A 693 -4.19 -56.77 9.98
N PHE A 694 -4.01 -55.95 11.02
CA PHE A 694 -2.74 -55.28 11.30
C PHE A 694 -1.62 -56.25 11.69
N LEU A 695 -1.92 -57.20 12.57
CA LEU A 695 -0.93 -58.17 13.08
C LEU A 695 -0.50 -59.18 12.01
N SER A 696 -1.39 -59.52 11.08
CA SER A 696 -1.13 -60.45 9.97
C SER A 696 -0.61 -59.76 8.70
N ALA A 697 -0.57 -58.43 8.65
CA ALA A 697 -0.02 -57.71 7.51
C ALA A 697 1.51 -57.89 7.44
N ASP A 698 2.00 -58.28 6.27
CA ASP A 698 3.42 -58.28 5.95
C ASP A 698 3.87 -56.88 5.52
N VAL A 699 5.15 -56.56 5.73
CA VAL A 699 5.75 -55.37 5.13
C VAL A 699 6.11 -55.65 3.69
N ASP A 700 5.58 -54.86 2.75
CA ASP A 700 5.99 -54.90 1.35
C ASP A 700 7.51 -54.62 1.25
N ALA A 701 8.29 -55.64 0.89
CA ALA A 701 9.75 -55.59 0.87
C ALA A 701 10.32 -54.52 -0.10
N SER A 702 9.53 -54.09 -1.09
CA SER A 702 9.86 -52.98 -2.00
C SER A 702 9.86 -51.60 -1.33
N ASN A 703 9.24 -51.46 -0.15
CA ASN A 703 9.18 -50.20 0.60
C ASN A 703 10.38 -49.99 1.53
N ILE A 704 11.35 -50.91 1.57
CA ILE A 704 12.52 -50.82 2.47
C ILE A 704 13.81 -50.54 1.67
N SER A 705 13.82 -50.82 0.35
CA SER A 705 15.04 -50.84 -0.46
C SER A 705 15.55 -49.48 -0.97
N GLY A 706 14.99 -48.36 -0.52
CA GLY A 706 15.37 -47.00 -0.98
C GLY A 706 16.43 -46.29 -0.13
N ALA A 707 16.71 -46.74 1.09
CA ALA A 707 17.70 -46.12 1.96
C ALA A 707 19.11 -46.62 1.59
N GLY A 708 19.81 -45.85 0.75
CA GLY A 708 21.21 -46.09 0.43
C GLY A 708 22.06 -46.21 1.70
N GLY A 709 22.70 -47.36 1.86
CA GLY A 709 23.63 -47.68 2.93
C GLY A 709 23.75 -49.19 3.13
N GLU A 710 24.57 -49.84 2.31
CA GLU A 710 25.09 -51.19 2.59
C GLU A 710 25.73 -51.21 3.98
N SER A 711 25.00 -51.67 5.00
CA SER A 711 25.57 -52.15 6.25
C SER A 711 24.49 -52.88 7.05
N ALA A 712 24.43 -54.19 6.86
CA ALA A 712 24.12 -55.24 7.85
C ALA A 712 23.60 -56.51 7.16
N ALA A 713 24.30 -56.99 6.13
CA ALA A 713 24.16 -58.37 5.68
C ALA A 713 25.06 -59.27 6.55
N THR A 714 24.63 -59.59 7.76
CA THR A 714 25.11 -60.79 8.47
C THR A 714 23.99 -61.42 9.28
N GLY A 715 23.40 -62.47 8.71
CA GLY A 715 22.88 -63.63 9.46
C GLY A 715 21.39 -63.63 9.79
N GLY A 716 20.62 -64.41 9.01
CA GLY A 716 19.36 -65.02 9.47
C GLY A 716 18.15 -64.71 8.59
N GLY A 717 17.75 -65.69 7.76
CA GLY A 717 16.40 -65.89 7.25
C GLY A 717 15.71 -64.75 6.49
N ALA A 718 15.45 -64.95 5.20
CA ALA A 718 14.37 -64.26 4.49
C ALA A 718 13.02 -64.72 5.07
N GLY A 719 12.67 -64.23 6.27
CA GLY A 719 11.34 -64.30 6.83
C GLY A 719 10.62 -62.99 6.53
N SER A 720 9.39 -63.06 6.04
CA SER A 720 8.54 -61.87 5.95
C SER A 720 8.47 -61.21 7.33
N SER A 721 8.99 -59.99 7.44
CA SER A 721 8.85 -59.22 8.67
C SER A 721 7.42 -58.75 8.75
N SER A 722 6.69 -59.21 9.77
CA SER A 722 5.33 -58.72 10.01
C SER A 722 5.37 -57.21 10.28
N LEU A 723 4.32 -56.50 9.90
CA LEU A 723 4.19 -55.06 10.11
C LEU A 723 4.32 -54.68 11.60
N SER A 724 3.79 -55.54 12.49
CA SER A 724 3.96 -55.44 13.95
C SER A 724 5.44 -55.45 14.36
N SER A 725 6.25 -56.36 13.80
CA SER A 725 7.69 -56.43 14.06
C SER A 725 8.45 -55.20 13.55
N ALA A 726 8.05 -54.67 12.39
CA ALA A 726 8.66 -53.48 11.81
C ALA A 726 8.36 -52.21 12.61
N VAL A 727 7.14 -52.05 13.11
CA VAL A 727 6.78 -50.96 14.03
C VAL A 727 7.60 -51.06 15.32
N ALA A 728 7.70 -52.26 15.92
CA ALA A 728 8.50 -52.46 17.13
C ALA A 728 9.99 -52.12 16.92
N CYS A 729 10.57 -52.56 15.81
CA CYS A 729 11.95 -52.24 15.44
C CYS A 729 12.13 -50.73 15.25
N CYS A 730 11.23 -50.08 14.52
CA CYS A 730 11.24 -48.63 14.30
C CYS A 730 11.22 -47.84 15.63
N MET A 731 10.37 -48.22 16.59
CA MET A 731 10.30 -47.54 17.90
C MET A 731 11.60 -47.73 18.70
N ALA A 732 12.22 -48.90 18.64
CA ALA A 732 13.51 -49.17 19.29
C ALA A 732 14.65 -48.34 18.64
N THR A 733 14.64 -48.19 17.31
CA THR A 733 15.58 -47.33 16.59
C THR A 733 15.41 -45.87 17.00
N VAL A 734 14.17 -45.34 17.06
CA VAL A 734 13.91 -43.97 17.51
C VAL A 734 14.37 -43.77 18.95
N ALA A 735 14.08 -44.70 19.85
CA ALA A 735 14.46 -44.61 21.26
C ALA A 735 15.99 -44.67 21.50
N SER A 736 16.75 -45.31 20.61
CA SER A 736 18.20 -45.48 20.73
C SER A 736 19.02 -44.46 19.94
N GLN A 737 18.49 -43.94 18.83
CA GLN A 737 19.23 -43.10 17.89
C GLN A 737 18.73 -41.65 17.81
N ASP A 738 17.60 -41.29 18.44
CA ASP A 738 17.06 -39.93 18.45
C ASP A 738 17.24 -39.26 19.83
N PRO A 739 17.92 -38.09 19.93
CA PRO A 739 18.13 -37.40 21.19
C PRO A 739 16.89 -36.62 21.70
N SER A 740 15.79 -36.56 20.93
CA SER A 740 14.58 -35.81 21.30
C SER A 740 13.71 -36.55 22.32
N ALA A 741 13.60 -35.99 23.54
CA ALA A 741 12.72 -36.52 24.59
C ALA A 741 11.25 -36.67 24.16
N ALA A 742 10.77 -35.79 23.27
CA ALA A 742 9.42 -35.86 22.74
C ALA A 742 9.21 -37.05 21.80
N HIS A 743 10.19 -37.34 20.93
CA HIS A 743 10.13 -38.49 20.03
C HIS A 743 10.19 -39.80 20.82
N THR A 744 11.04 -39.88 21.85
CA THR A 744 11.12 -41.05 22.75
C THR A 744 9.82 -41.29 23.51
N ALA A 745 9.15 -40.23 23.97
CA ALA A 745 7.85 -40.35 24.64
C ALA A 745 6.75 -40.86 23.69
N LEU A 746 6.70 -40.37 22.45
CA LEU A 746 5.76 -40.85 21.42
C LEU A 746 6.05 -42.31 21.03
N ALA A 747 7.32 -42.68 20.88
CA ALA A 747 7.73 -44.05 20.60
C ALA A 747 7.36 -45.00 21.75
N GLY A 748 7.51 -44.56 23.00
CA GLY A 748 7.06 -45.31 24.18
C GLY A 748 5.53 -45.51 24.20
N ARG A 749 4.76 -44.47 23.84
CA ARG A 749 3.30 -44.58 23.69
C ARG A 749 2.91 -45.57 22.59
N ALA A 750 3.54 -45.48 21.41
CA ALA A 750 3.29 -46.42 20.31
C ALA A 750 3.60 -47.87 20.72
N THR A 751 4.71 -48.08 21.44
CA THR A 751 5.10 -49.39 21.97
C THR A 751 4.06 -49.95 22.94
N ALA A 752 3.53 -49.12 23.83
CA ALA A 752 2.50 -49.53 24.78
C ALA A 752 1.17 -49.90 24.09
N VAL A 753 0.77 -49.15 23.05
CA VAL A 753 -0.42 -49.47 22.23
C VAL A 753 -0.20 -50.79 21.48
N LEU A 754 0.97 -50.96 20.85
CA LEU A 754 1.32 -52.18 20.12
C LEU A 754 1.35 -53.42 21.02
N GLN A 755 1.84 -53.29 22.25
CA GLN A 755 1.80 -54.38 23.24
C GLN A 755 0.37 -54.77 23.61
N ARG A 756 -0.55 -53.80 23.74
CA ARG A 756 -1.96 -54.10 24.00
C ARG A 756 -2.59 -54.82 22.81
N LEU A 757 -2.33 -54.39 21.57
CA LEU A 757 -2.81 -55.06 20.36
C LEU A 757 -2.30 -56.50 20.23
N ASN A 758 -1.04 -56.78 20.59
CA ASN A 758 -0.51 -58.15 20.57
C ASN A 758 -1.11 -59.05 21.69
N ASN A 759 -1.63 -58.44 22.75
CA ASN A 759 -2.19 -59.16 23.91
C ASN A 759 -3.71 -59.43 23.76
N THR A 760 -4.41 -58.60 22.98
CA THR A 760 -5.81 -58.78 22.57
C THR A 760 -5.90 -59.77 21.43
#